data_AF-A0A0G0R2F4-F1
#
_entry.id   AF-A0A0G0R2F4-F1
#
_cell.length_a   1.000
_cell.length_b   1.000
_cell.length_c   1.000
_cell.angle_alpha   90.00
_cell.angle_beta   90.00
_cell.angle_gamma   90.00
#
_symmetry.space_group_name_H-M   'P 1'
#
loop_
_entity.id
_entity.type
_entity.pdbx_description
1 polymer ?
#
loop_
_entity_poly.entity_id
_entity_poly.type
_entity_poly.pdbx_seq_one_letter_code
_entity_poly.pdbx_strand_id
1 'polypeptide(L)'
;MFFKNHGILGINARNLLYIRPFNRAKAVKLADSKLNTKSFLSTRGIPVPKLYATIRNPVELKKFDFSSLPDTFVLKPNRGAGGEGILPVWSHQHQNYLLSDGKSITQEEFAEHISDILDGRFSISGVTDIAFFEQRIISAEKIAKFAYKGLPDIRVVVYNLVPVMAMLRLPTKKSKGKANLHQGAICVGIDIAKGEATHAVQGTNLIDEIPGSGPIKGLKIPYWDEILLIASKIQMETNLGYLAADIALDQNIGPVLLEINARAGLGVQIANLAPLRRRLERIKGIKVPTPEKGVRIAKDLFGNVFEKGIKHISGKEVVSTLEPINILVGSKPYRAMASLDLNREKTEIDAAFARKIKLLENEQNINKTSESLKIKFLLSGTRVQTIAKITNLDLKDVSVIIGHRDLQRFLIDPTKSPKNTGKNINTYVSHSVIQHPNFKEIDEKICNIDEKIKLLYHLRPLNLDQEQQKFFENRIKNPQFRYPELQFDPYNLRDQLNELQLGESVLGYLFTQKRKEILQKIDLLEHRGSSYFIQKSNILFGEVDHNLLGEAKEKLQQKPLHFKSESHFLNQEQVAKRLQQFLEVKELKKWSIKFKKNMASDCVVGKQGILFLREGIMISESRYQMLVAHEVETHIFTAENGALQPYHLFQRGTGNYLSTQEGLAIYNQENAVNELTEKHFWNAALVILIHTAQTNSFRQVYEAAQKLGYSRDKAFQVALKTKRGLEDTSESGAFTKDLVYFQGHNMIKHFVEQGNDLKRLYIGKINLADLEKIETLPFLRAPKYFTKF
;
A
#
# COMPACT_ATOMS: atom_id res chain seq x y z
N MET A 1 -23.64 14.93 -15.59
CA MET A 1 -22.56 14.52 -16.51
C MET A 1 -21.23 15.16 -16.09
N PHE A 2 -20.60 14.75 -14.97
CA PHE A 2 -19.34 15.36 -14.52
C PHE A 2 -18.47 14.38 -13.72
N PHE A 3 -17.68 13.58 -14.44
CA PHE A 3 -16.38 13.12 -13.94
C PHE A 3 -15.34 13.57 -14.97
N LYS A 4 -14.62 14.66 -14.72
CA LYS A 4 -13.35 14.92 -15.43
C LYS A 4 -12.30 13.94 -14.88
N ASN A 5 -12.43 12.69 -15.28
CA ASN A 5 -11.47 11.64 -14.96
C ASN A 5 -10.22 11.90 -15.82
N HIS A 6 -9.09 12.24 -15.20
CA HIS A 6 -7.82 12.56 -15.89
C HIS A 6 -7.21 11.35 -16.64
N GLY A 7 -7.92 10.21 -16.68
CA GLY A 7 -7.52 9.01 -17.41
C GLY A 7 -6.45 8.17 -16.71
N ILE A 8 -6.10 8.50 -15.47
CA ILE A 8 -5.14 7.71 -14.68
C ILE A 8 -5.80 6.40 -14.25
N LEU A 9 -5.09 5.28 -14.42
CA LEU A 9 -5.54 3.98 -13.95
C LEU A 9 -5.11 3.78 -12.50
N GLY A 10 -6.07 3.57 -11.59
CA GLY A 10 -5.80 3.14 -10.20
C GLY A 10 -5.77 1.61 -10.05
N ILE A 11 -5.21 1.10 -8.94
CA ILE A 11 -5.02 -0.36 -8.71
C ILE A 11 -6.36 -1.10 -8.72
N ASN A 12 -7.38 -0.56 -8.06
CA ASN A 12 -8.71 -1.15 -8.00
C ASN A 12 -9.37 -1.18 -9.38
N ALA A 13 -9.32 -0.06 -10.11
CA ALA A 13 -9.83 0.03 -11.47
C ALA A 13 -9.11 -0.95 -12.42
N ARG A 14 -7.79 -1.10 -12.30
CA ARG A 14 -7.02 -2.11 -13.04
C ARG A 14 -7.53 -3.52 -12.74
N ASN A 15 -7.69 -3.85 -11.46
CA ASN A 15 -8.12 -5.18 -11.03
C ASN A 15 -9.54 -5.50 -11.51
N LEU A 16 -10.47 -4.55 -11.39
CA LEU A 16 -11.89 -4.73 -11.72
C LEU A 16 -12.16 -4.68 -13.22
N LEU A 17 -11.53 -3.75 -13.95
CA LEU A 17 -11.85 -3.48 -15.36
C LEU A 17 -11.00 -4.29 -16.34
N TYR A 18 -9.78 -4.69 -15.96
CA TYR A 18 -8.83 -5.31 -16.89
C TYR A 18 -8.37 -6.70 -16.44
N ILE A 19 -8.07 -6.89 -15.15
CA ILE A 19 -7.58 -8.20 -14.68
C ILE A 19 -8.73 -9.20 -14.51
N ARG A 20 -9.74 -8.90 -13.69
CA ARG A 20 -10.86 -9.83 -13.46
C ARG A 20 -11.60 -10.25 -14.73
N PRO A 21 -11.89 -9.35 -15.68
CA PRO A 21 -12.66 -9.72 -16.88
C PRO A 21 -11.82 -10.50 -17.91
N PHE A 22 -10.51 -10.22 -18.00
CA PHE A 22 -9.70 -10.72 -19.12
C PHE A 22 -8.57 -11.68 -18.72
N ASN A 23 -8.22 -11.80 -17.44
CA ASN A 23 -7.22 -12.76 -16.95
C ASN A 23 -7.91 -13.93 -16.24
N ARG A 24 -8.07 -15.05 -16.96
CA ARG A 24 -8.61 -16.29 -16.38
C ARG A 24 -7.71 -16.80 -15.25
N ALA A 25 -8.30 -17.38 -14.22
CA ALA A 25 -7.57 -17.87 -13.04
C ALA A 25 -6.42 -18.84 -13.38
N LYS A 26 -6.61 -19.72 -14.38
CA LYS A 26 -5.57 -20.64 -14.87
C LYS A 26 -4.36 -19.90 -15.46
N ALA A 27 -4.59 -18.84 -16.25
CA ALA A 27 -3.55 -18.03 -16.85
C ALA A 27 -2.80 -17.20 -15.78
N VAL A 28 -3.52 -16.69 -14.78
CA VAL A 28 -2.91 -16.02 -13.63
C VAL A 28 -2.01 -16.97 -12.84
N LYS A 29 -2.47 -18.21 -12.61
CA LYS A 29 -1.68 -19.24 -11.91
C LYS A 29 -0.41 -19.64 -12.68
N LEU A 30 -0.43 -19.61 -14.03
CA LEU A 30 0.76 -19.80 -14.86
C LEU A 30 1.77 -18.67 -14.59
N ALA A 31 1.33 -17.41 -14.65
CA ALA A 31 2.17 -16.23 -14.39
C ALA A 31 2.73 -16.15 -12.96
N ASP A 32 2.00 -16.66 -11.97
CA ASP A 32 2.44 -16.65 -10.56
C ASP A 32 3.63 -17.63 -10.32
N SER A 33 4.01 -18.47 -11.30
CA SER A 33 5.21 -19.32 -11.23
C SER A 33 6.21 -18.99 -12.34
N LYS A 34 7.41 -18.54 -11.95
CA LYS A 34 8.51 -18.25 -12.87
C LYS A 34 8.95 -19.48 -13.67
N LEU A 35 9.10 -20.63 -13.01
CA LEU A 35 9.52 -21.87 -13.68
C LEU A 35 8.50 -22.33 -14.73
N ASN A 36 7.21 -22.38 -14.37
CA ASN A 36 6.17 -22.81 -15.31
C ASN A 36 6.05 -21.84 -16.49
N THR A 37 6.10 -20.53 -16.22
CA THR A 37 6.06 -19.51 -17.26
C THR A 37 7.23 -19.65 -18.23
N LYS A 38 8.45 -19.78 -17.71
CA LYS A 38 9.66 -19.89 -18.55
C LYS A 38 9.66 -21.15 -19.40
N SER A 39 9.35 -22.30 -18.81
CA SER A 39 9.22 -23.56 -19.56
C SER A 39 8.14 -23.46 -20.65
N PHE A 40 6.98 -22.90 -20.31
CA PHE A 40 5.88 -22.74 -21.25
C PHE A 40 6.21 -21.82 -22.43
N LEU A 41 6.91 -20.71 -22.20
CA LEU A 41 7.24 -19.73 -23.24
C LEU A 41 8.50 -20.08 -24.03
N SER A 42 9.48 -20.71 -23.39
CA SER A 42 10.71 -21.16 -24.04
C SER A 42 10.43 -22.18 -25.15
N THR A 43 9.53 -23.13 -24.89
CA THR A 43 9.06 -24.13 -25.89
C THR A 43 8.34 -23.50 -27.09
N ARG A 44 8.00 -22.21 -27.02
CA ARG A 44 7.33 -21.42 -28.07
C ARG A 44 8.26 -20.37 -28.69
N GLY A 45 9.56 -20.50 -28.50
CA GLY A 45 10.56 -19.63 -29.10
C GLY A 45 10.69 -18.24 -28.44
N ILE A 46 10.16 -18.04 -27.23
CA ILE A 46 10.43 -16.82 -26.46
C ILE A 46 11.77 -17.00 -25.71
N PRO A 47 12.77 -16.12 -25.92
CA PRO A 47 14.05 -16.23 -25.22
C PRO A 47 13.88 -16.05 -23.71
N VAL A 48 14.40 -17.00 -22.94
CA VAL A 48 14.46 -16.97 -21.46
C VAL A 48 15.86 -17.39 -20.99
N PRO A 49 16.31 -17.01 -19.79
CA PRO A 49 17.59 -17.47 -19.27
C PRO A 49 17.60 -19.00 -19.13
N LYS A 50 18.73 -19.64 -19.48
CA LYS A 50 18.88 -21.09 -19.35
C LYS A 50 18.73 -21.53 -17.89
N LEU A 51 17.84 -22.48 -17.63
CA LEU A 51 17.68 -23.10 -16.31
C LEU A 51 18.79 -24.15 -16.10
N TYR A 52 19.47 -24.10 -14.96
CA TYR A 52 20.51 -25.05 -14.60
C TYR A 52 20.01 -26.13 -13.64
N ALA A 53 19.34 -25.74 -12.55
CA ALA A 53 18.86 -26.67 -11.53
C ALA A 53 17.69 -26.10 -10.72
N THR A 54 16.99 -26.98 -10.00
CA THR A 54 15.90 -26.63 -9.06
C THR A 54 16.02 -27.45 -7.78
N ILE A 55 15.70 -26.83 -6.64
CA ILE A 55 15.62 -27.46 -5.33
C ILE A 55 14.22 -27.18 -4.76
N ARG A 56 13.48 -28.25 -4.44
CA ARG A 56 12.05 -28.19 -4.08
C ARG A 56 11.78 -28.45 -2.60
N ASN A 57 12.73 -29.04 -1.88
CA ASN A 57 12.56 -29.41 -0.48
C ASN A 57 13.93 -29.53 0.23
N PRO A 58 13.95 -29.55 1.58
CA PRO A 58 15.19 -29.64 2.35
C PRO A 58 15.99 -30.94 2.12
N VAL A 59 15.35 -32.03 1.68
CA VAL A 59 16.05 -33.29 1.38
C VAL A 59 16.84 -33.18 0.08
N GLU A 60 16.27 -32.55 -0.95
CA GLU A 60 16.99 -32.23 -2.19
C GLU A 60 18.16 -31.29 -1.92
N LEU A 61 17.97 -30.26 -1.07
CA LEU A 61 19.04 -29.33 -0.70
C LEU A 61 20.25 -30.05 -0.08
N LYS A 62 20.01 -30.97 0.87
CA LYS A 62 21.08 -31.73 1.54
C LYS A 62 21.86 -32.65 0.60
N LYS A 63 21.25 -33.08 -0.50
CA LYS A 63 21.85 -34.00 -1.49
C LYS A 63 22.37 -33.27 -2.74
N PHE A 64 22.17 -31.95 -2.82
CA PHE A 64 22.49 -31.19 -4.02
C PHE A 64 24.00 -31.01 -4.16
N ASP A 65 24.54 -31.41 -5.30
CA ASP A 65 25.93 -31.17 -5.65
C ASP A 65 26.11 -29.78 -6.28
N PHE A 66 26.56 -28.83 -5.47
CA PHE A 66 26.78 -27.45 -5.92
C PHE A 66 27.90 -27.30 -6.95
N SER A 67 28.82 -28.28 -7.06
CA SER A 67 29.91 -28.24 -8.05
C SER A 67 29.43 -28.48 -9.48
N SER A 68 28.19 -28.97 -9.64
CA SER A 68 27.53 -29.14 -10.95
C SER A 68 27.06 -27.82 -11.58
N LEU A 69 27.04 -26.72 -10.81
CA LEU A 69 26.65 -25.41 -11.30
C LEU A 69 27.80 -24.76 -12.10
N PRO A 70 27.50 -23.94 -13.12
CA PRO A 70 28.55 -23.19 -13.83
C PRO A 70 29.18 -22.13 -12.92
N ASP A 71 30.32 -21.57 -13.32
CA ASP A 71 31.04 -20.56 -12.53
C ASP A 71 30.16 -19.36 -12.15
N THR A 72 29.27 -18.94 -13.04
CA THR A 72 28.38 -17.80 -12.82
C THR A 72 26.92 -18.17 -13.06
N PHE A 73 26.04 -17.81 -12.13
CA PHE A 73 24.61 -18.09 -12.19
C PHE A 73 23.84 -17.12 -11.29
N VAL A 74 22.51 -17.24 -11.31
CA VAL A 74 21.63 -16.51 -10.38
C VAL A 74 20.71 -17.51 -9.69
N LEU A 75 20.72 -17.50 -8.36
CA LEU A 75 19.74 -18.19 -7.53
C LEU A 75 18.50 -17.32 -7.37
N LYS A 76 17.31 -17.89 -7.57
CA LYS A 76 16.03 -17.19 -7.45
C LYS A 76 14.94 -18.03 -6.79
N PRO A 77 14.01 -17.40 -6.04
CA PRO A 77 12.75 -18.01 -5.64
C PRO A 77 11.73 -18.05 -6.80
N ASN A 78 11.01 -19.17 -6.94
CA ASN A 78 9.99 -19.36 -7.97
C ASN A 78 8.79 -18.43 -7.81
N ARG A 79 8.38 -18.11 -6.57
CA ARG A 79 7.25 -17.22 -6.25
C ARG A 79 7.64 -15.91 -5.55
N GLY A 80 8.94 -15.61 -5.48
CA GLY A 80 9.41 -14.38 -4.82
C GLY A 80 8.99 -13.09 -5.53
N ALA A 81 8.91 -12.00 -4.76
CA ALA A 81 8.45 -10.69 -5.24
C ALA A 81 9.50 -9.60 -5.06
N GLY A 82 9.45 -8.58 -5.92
CA GLY A 82 10.25 -7.36 -5.74
C GLY A 82 11.76 -7.55 -5.76
N GLY A 83 12.26 -8.67 -6.31
CA GLY A 83 13.68 -9.04 -6.31
C GLY A 83 14.21 -9.52 -4.97
N GLU A 84 13.36 -9.93 -4.03
CA GLU A 84 13.77 -10.57 -2.78
C GLU A 84 14.16 -12.04 -2.99
N GLY A 85 15.14 -12.52 -2.21
CA GLY A 85 15.68 -13.87 -2.32
C GLY A 85 16.60 -14.12 -3.52
N ILE A 86 16.81 -13.14 -4.41
CA ILE A 86 17.69 -13.27 -5.58
C ILE A 86 19.15 -13.09 -5.17
N LEU A 87 20.01 -14.07 -5.48
CA LEU A 87 21.45 -14.01 -5.29
C LEU A 87 22.19 -14.21 -6.63
N PRO A 88 22.72 -13.14 -7.24
CA PRO A 88 23.57 -13.24 -8.42
C PRO A 88 25.02 -13.59 -8.02
N VAL A 89 25.52 -14.71 -8.52
CA VAL A 89 26.85 -15.27 -8.23
C VAL A 89 27.78 -15.01 -9.43
N TRP A 90 28.96 -14.45 -9.14
CA TRP A 90 30.01 -14.10 -10.12
C TRP A 90 31.10 -15.16 -10.23
N SER A 91 31.37 -15.87 -9.15
CA SER A 91 32.23 -17.04 -9.14
C SER A 91 31.86 -17.91 -7.95
N HIS A 92 32.14 -19.21 -8.04
CA HIS A 92 32.13 -20.10 -6.89
C HIS A 92 33.41 -20.94 -6.92
N GLN A 93 34.19 -20.91 -5.84
CA GLN A 93 35.46 -21.64 -5.69
C GLN A 93 35.64 -22.05 -4.23
N HIS A 94 36.13 -23.26 -3.98
CA HIS A 94 36.46 -23.75 -2.63
C HIS A 94 35.34 -23.52 -1.59
N GLN A 95 34.09 -23.86 -1.94
CA GLN A 95 32.90 -23.69 -1.07
C GLN A 95 32.55 -22.25 -0.71
N ASN A 96 33.10 -21.26 -1.42
CA ASN A 96 32.75 -19.85 -1.27
C ASN A 96 32.13 -19.31 -2.56
N TYR A 97 31.13 -18.44 -2.40
CA TYR A 97 30.41 -17.80 -3.50
C TYR A 97 30.64 -16.30 -3.47
N LEU A 98 31.20 -15.76 -4.55
CA LEU A 98 31.35 -14.32 -4.72
C LEU A 98 30.07 -13.75 -5.33
N LEU A 99 29.41 -12.86 -4.61
CA LEU A 99 28.19 -12.20 -5.03
C LEU A 99 28.49 -10.93 -5.85
N SER A 100 27.54 -10.55 -6.70
CA SER A 100 27.66 -9.35 -7.57
C SER A 100 27.81 -8.01 -6.84
N ASP A 101 27.56 -7.95 -5.53
CA ASP A 101 27.77 -6.76 -4.72
C ASP A 101 29.20 -6.66 -4.16
N GLY A 102 29.99 -7.73 -4.29
CA GLY A 102 31.36 -7.88 -3.79
C GLY A 102 31.46 -8.69 -2.49
N LYS A 103 30.33 -9.14 -1.91
CA LYS A 103 30.34 -9.98 -0.72
C LYS A 103 30.70 -11.43 -1.07
N SER A 104 31.54 -12.06 -0.26
CA SER A 104 31.73 -13.52 -0.28
C SER A 104 30.85 -14.16 0.78
N ILE A 105 30.20 -15.28 0.44
CA ILE A 105 29.41 -16.09 1.38
C ILE A 105 29.86 -17.55 1.33
N THR A 106 29.75 -18.26 2.46
CA THR A 106 30.11 -19.68 2.53
C THR A 106 29.00 -20.57 1.96
N GLN A 107 29.29 -21.84 1.71
CA GLN A 107 28.30 -22.82 1.29
C GLN A 107 27.20 -23.04 2.33
N GLU A 108 27.51 -22.97 3.62
CA GLU A 108 26.52 -23.04 4.70
C GLU A 108 25.56 -21.86 4.63
N GLU A 109 26.07 -20.62 4.55
CA GLU A 109 25.24 -19.42 4.42
C GLU A 109 24.38 -19.46 3.14
N PHE A 110 24.93 -20.01 2.06
CA PHE A 110 24.21 -20.18 0.80
C PHE A 110 23.07 -21.21 0.93
N ALA A 111 23.31 -22.32 1.63
CA ALA A 111 22.31 -23.34 1.91
C ALA A 111 21.23 -22.84 2.89
N GLU A 112 21.58 -22.03 3.87
CA GLU A 112 20.62 -21.34 4.75
C GLU A 112 19.71 -20.41 3.96
N HIS A 113 20.28 -19.62 3.02
CA HIS A 113 19.48 -18.76 2.15
C HIS A 113 18.54 -19.56 1.24
N ILE A 114 18.95 -20.73 0.74
CA ILE A 114 18.07 -21.64 0.00
C ILE A 114 16.96 -22.18 0.93
N SER A 115 17.28 -22.49 2.19
CA SER A 115 16.28 -22.94 3.17
C SER A 115 15.23 -21.85 3.44
N ASP A 116 15.65 -20.58 3.57
CA ASP A 116 14.75 -19.43 3.66
C ASP A 116 13.82 -19.31 2.43
N ILE A 117 14.34 -19.59 1.23
CA ILE A 117 13.51 -19.66 0.01
C ILE A 117 12.47 -20.78 0.15
N LEU A 118 12.89 -22.00 0.52
CA LEU A 118 12.01 -23.15 0.64
C LEU A 118 10.91 -22.94 1.69
N ASP A 119 11.22 -22.28 2.80
CA ASP A 119 10.28 -21.92 3.87
C ASP A 119 9.33 -20.78 3.47
N GLY A 120 9.54 -20.18 2.29
CA GLY A 120 8.67 -19.14 1.75
C GLY A 120 8.93 -17.76 2.34
N ARG A 121 10.10 -17.51 2.95
CA ARG A 121 10.49 -16.21 3.53
C ARG A 121 10.37 -15.05 2.53
N PHE A 122 10.65 -15.33 1.25
CA PHE A 122 10.61 -14.35 0.16
C PHE A 122 9.32 -14.41 -0.69
N SER A 123 8.39 -15.30 -0.34
CA SER A 123 7.11 -15.49 -1.03
C SER A 123 6.04 -14.55 -0.48
N ILE A 124 5.25 -13.91 -1.36
CA ILE A 124 4.19 -12.96 -0.98
C ILE A 124 3.20 -13.57 0.03
N SER A 125 2.95 -14.87 -0.07
CA SER A 125 1.97 -15.59 0.75
C SER A 125 2.57 -16.38 1.93
N GLY A 126 3.90 -16.37 2.11
CA GLY A 126 4.57 -17.19 3.13
C GLY A 126 4.32 -18.69 3.00
N VAL A 127 4.04 -19.15 1.78
CA VAL A 127 3.85 -20.57 1.44
C VAL A 127 5.19 -21.10 0.94
N THR A 128 5.46 -22.39 1.18
CA THR A 128 6.65 -23.06 0.67
C THR A 128 6.91 -22.77 -0.81
N ASP A 129 8.17 -22.53 -1.16
CA ASP A 129 8.62 -22.13 -2.49
C ASP A 129 9.68 -23.09 -3.05
N ILE A 130 10.06 -22.88 -4.31
CA ILE A 130 11.11 -23.62 -5.01
C ILE A 130 12.27 -22.66 -5.27
N ALA A 131 13.48 -23.08 -4.88
CA ALA A 131 14.71 -22.40 -5.26
C ALA A 131 15.18 -22.92 -6.62
N PHE A 132 15.62 -22.03 -7.51
CA PHE A 132 16.14 -22.45 -8.81
C PHE A 132 17.32 -21.59 -9.25
N PHE A 133 18.17 -22.21 -10.08
CA PHE A 133 19.42 -21.63 -10.58
C PHE A 133 19.29 -21.42 -12.08
N GLU A 134 19.64 -20.23 -12.55
CA GLU A 134 19.60 -19.90 -13.97
C GLU A 134 20.80 -19.08 -14.44
N GLN A 135 20.92 -18.98 -15.76
CA GLN A 135 21.92 -18.16 -16.43
C GLN A 135 21.89 -16.72 -15.92
N ARG A 136 23.08 -16.20 -15.59
CA ARG A 136 23.28 -14.79 -15.28
C ARG A 136 23.31 -13.99 -16.58
N ILE A 137 22.39 -13.03 -16.70
CA ILE A 137 22.30 -12.13 -17.84
C ILE A 137 23.35 -11.02 -17.71
N ILE A 138 24.03 -10.73 -18.83
CA ILE A 138 25.01 -9.65 -18.92
C ILE A 138 24.36 -8.50 -19.67
N SER A 139 24.09 -7.40 -18.97
CA SER A 139 23.37 -6.26 -19.56
C SER A 139 24.15 -5.66 -20.74
N ALA A 140 23.44 -5.35 -21.82
CA ALA A 140 24.00 -4.60 -22.95
C ALA A 140 24.61 -3.25 -22.49
N GLU A 141 25.83 -2.95 -22.96
CA GLU A 141 26.65 -1.80 -22.52
C GLU A 141 25.93 -0.45 -22.62
N LYS A 142 25.15 -0.25 -23.70
CA LYS A 142 24.38 0.98 -23.93
C LYS A 142 23.43 1.33 -22.79
N ILE A 143 22.92 0.33 -22.07
CA ILE A 143 22.02 0.49 -20.92
C ILE A 143 22.78 0.32 -19.60
N ALA A 144 23.72 -0.62 -19.54
CA ALA A 144 24.47 -0.97 -18.33
C ALA A 144 25.15 0.24 -17.67
N LYS A 145 25.67 1.18 -18.48
CA LYS A 145 26.33 2.41 -17.99
C LYS A 145 25.44 3.33 -17.13
N PHE A 146 24.12 3.16 -17.19
CA PHE A 146 23.15 3.96 -16.42
C PHE A 146 22.68 3.27 -15.13
N ALA A 147 23.16 2.06 -14.83
CA ALA A 147 22.70 1.28 -13.69
C ALA A 147 23.79 1.12 -12.64
N TYR A 148 23.40 1.29 -11.37
CA TYR A 148 24.27 1.01 -10.23
C TYR A 148 24.09 -0.44 -9.79
N LYS A 149 25.00 -1.32 -10.22
CA LYS A 149 25.03 -2.77 -9.90
C LYS A 149 23.70 -3.48 -10.25
N GLY A 150 23.75 -4.79 -10.50
CA GLY A 150 22.55 -5.54 -10.88
C GLY A 150 22.07 -5.30 -12.33
N LEU A 151 20.86 -5.75 -12.64
CA LEU A 151 20.36 -5.91 -14.01
C LEU A 151 19.25 -4.89 -14.34
N PRO A 152 19.45 -3.98 -15.31
CA PRO A 152 18.38 -3.19 -15.91
C PRO A 152 17.37 -4.07 -16.61
N ASP A 153 16.10 -3.69 -16.56
CA ASP A 153 15.06 -4.36 -17.32
C ASP A 153 14.05 -3.37 -17.92
N ILE A 154 13.33 -3.83 -18.94
CA ILE A 154 12.33 -3.10 -19.68
C ILE A 154 10.99 -3.75 -19.38
N ARG A 155 10.12 -3.00 -18.71
CA ARG A 155 8.75 -3.43 -18.45
C ARG A 155 7.85 -2.93 -19.58
N VAL A 156 7.15 -3.85 -20.24
CA VAL A 156 6.16 -3.55 -21.29
C VAL A 156 4.78 -4.00 -20.83
N VAL A 157 3.83 -3.06 -20.74
CA VAL A 157 2.42 -3.36 -20.44
C VAL A 157 1.67 -3.63 -21.73
N VAL A 158 0.97 -4.76 -21.78
CA VAL A 158 0.26 -5.23 -22.98
C VAL A 158 -1.21 -5.48 -22.66
N TYR A 159 -2.09 -5.01 -23.53
CA TYR A 159 -3.53 -5.25 -23.48
C TYR A 159 -4.06 -5.44 -24.90
N ASN A 160 -4.91 -6.46 -25.12
CA ASN A 160 -5.49 -6.75 -26.43
C ASN A 160 -4.45 -6.93 -27.56
N LEU A 161 -3.35 -7.61 -27.26
CA LEU A 161 -2.13 -7.79 -28.07
C LEU A 161 -1.38 -6.49 -28.41
N VAL A 162 -1.78 -5.35 -27.88
CA VAL A 162 -1.15 -4.05 -28.14
C VAL A 162 -0.24 -3.69 -26.96
N PRO A 163 1.08 -3.50 -27.18
CA PRO A 163 1.95 -2.88 -26.20
C PRO A 163 1.55 -1.41 -25.95
N VAL A 164 1.01 -1.12 -24.77
CA VAL A 164 0.35 0.16 -24.49
C VAL A 164 1.32 1.20 -23.93
N MET A 165 2.26 0.74 -23.12
CA MET A 165 3.20 1.60 -22.42
C MET A 165 4.40 0.77 -21.96
N ALA A 166 5.58 1.39 -21.95
CA ALA A 166 6.80 0.73 -21.52
C ALA A 166 7.68 1.66 -20.68
N MET A 167 8.51 1.08 -19.83
CA MET A 167 9.52 1.81 -19.07
C MET A 167 10.79 0.99 -18.90
N LEU A 168 11.93 1.66 -18.92
CA LEU A 168 13.21 1.11 -18.49
C LEU A 168 13.34 1.29 -16.97
N ARG A 169 13.71 0.24 -16.25
CA ARG A 169 13.97 0.28 -14.81
C ARG A 169 15.47 0.11 -14.56
N LEU A 170 16.05 1.11 -13.91
CA LEU A 170 17.47 1.20 -13.62
C LEU A 170 17.72 0.96 -12.13
N PRO A 171 18.43 -0.12 -11.78
CA PRO A 171 18.98 -0.31 -10.45
C PRO A 171 19.78 0.89 -9.96
N THR A 172 19.55 1.27 -8.70
CA THR A 172 20.27 2.34 -8.01
C THR A 172 20.87 1.85 -6.69
N LYS A 173 21.77 2.65 -6.10
CA LYS A 173 22.27 2.42 -4.73
C LYS A 173 21.15 2.37 -3.70
N LYS A 174 20.13 3.24 -3.82
CA LYS A 174 18.94 3.24 -2.95
C LYS A 174 18.18 1.91 -3.02
N SER A 175 18.07 1.35 -4.23
CA SER A 175 17.44 0.03 -4.46
C SER A 175 18.32 -1.18 -4.16
N LYS A 176 19.53 -0.98 -3.63
CA LYS A 176 20.51 -2.06 -3.40
C LYS A 176 20.76 -2.89 -4.68
N GLY A 177 20.81 -2.25 -5.84
CA GLY A 177 21.03 -2.91 -7.13
C GLY A 177 19.81 -3.64 -7.72
N LYS A 178 18.57 -3.29 -7.32
CA LYS A 178 17.33 -3.94 -7.80
C LYS A 178 16.52 -3.04 -8.71
N ALA A 179 15.95 -3.58 -9.79
CA ALA A 179 15.07 -2.88 -10.73
C ALA A 179 13.62 -2.72 -10.19
N ASN A 180 13.47 -2.21 -8.97
CA ASN A 180 12.18 -2.02 -8.30
C ASN A 180 11.96 -0.55 -7.90
N LEU A 181 10.98 0.10 -8.54
CA LEU A 181 10.65 1.51 -8.31
C LEU A 181 10.38 1.80 -6.82
N HIS A 182 9.66 0.92 -6.13
CA HIS A 182 9.32 1.10 -4.71
C HIS A 182 10.53 0.98 -3.78
N GLN A 183 11.60 0.35 -4.23
CA GLN A 183 12.88 0.26 -3.50
C GLN A 183 13.83 1.41 -3.89
N GLY A 184 13.40 2.36 -4.72
CA GLY A 184 14.20 3.52 -5.11
C GLY A 184 14.97 3.37 -6.43
N ALA A 185 14.62 2.38 -7.25
CA ALA A 185 15.12 2.30 -8.63
C ALA A 185 14.63 3.50 -9.44
N ILE A 186 15.41 3.92 -10.44
CA ILE A 186 14.98 4.94 -11.38
C ILE A 186 14.14 4.27 -12.47
N CYS A 187 13.01 4.87 -12.83
CA CYS A 187 12.20 4.42 -13.96
C CYS A 187 12.21 5.49 -15.04
N VAL A 188 12.35 5.05 -16.30
CA VAL A 188 12.47 5.94 -17.45
C VAL A 188 11.40 5.54 -18.46
N GLY A 189 10.48 6.46 -18.78
CA GLY A 189 9.43 6.21 -19.76
C GLY A 189 10.02 6.01 -21.15
N ILE A 190 9.47 5.09 -21.93
CA ILE A 190 9.92 4.80 -23.29
C ILE A 190 8.81 5.13 -24.28
N ASP A 191 9.16 5.91 -25.30
CA ASP A 191 8.29 6.16 -26.44
C ASP A 191 8.02 4.86 -27.22
N ILE A 192 6.76 4.47 -27.34
CA ILE A 192 6.39 3.21 -27.99
C ILE A 192 6.73 3.21 -29.49
N ALA A 193 6.62 4.33 -30.19
CA ALA A 193 6.88 4.39 -31.62
C ALA A 193 8.38 4.38 -31.92
N LYS A 194 9.15 5.17 -31.17
CA LYS A 194 10.58 5.39 -31.45
C LYS A 194 11.54 4.49 -30.68
N GLY A 195 11.09 3.92 -29.55
CA GLY A 195 11.98 3.22 -28.62
C GLY A 195 12.97 4.15 -27.94
N GLU A 196 12.62 5.43 -27.77
CA GLU A 196 13.46 6.46 -27.16
C GLU A 196 13.05 6.72 -25.72
N ALA A 197 14.04 6.82 -24.83
CA ALA A 197 13.83 7.25 -23.45
C ALA A 197 13.32 8.71 -23.39
N THR A 198 12.34 8.97 -22.53
CA THR A 198 11.63 10.25 -22.46
C THR A 198 11.88 11.00 -21.16
N HIS A 199 11.21 10.62 -20.08
CA HIS A 199 11.30 11.22 -18.75
C HIS A 199 11.83 10.18 -17.77
N ALA A 200 12.70 10.61 -16.85
CA ALA A 200 13.19 9.77 -15.77
C ALA A 200 12.54 10.20 -14.45
N VAL A 201 12.20 9.23 -13.62
CA VAL A 201 11.59 9.43 -12.30
C VAL A 201 12.28 8.57 -11.26
N GLN A 202 12.45 9.10 -10.05
CA GLN A 202 12.87 8.37 -8.87
C GLN A 202 11.90 8.63 -7.72
N GLY A 203 11.19 7.59 -7.27
CA GLY A 203 10.07 7.77 -6.34
C GLY A 203 8.95 8.58 -7.00
N THR A 204 8.65 9.76 -6.47
CA THR A 204 7.66 10.70 -7.03
C THR A 204 8.29 11.87 -7.79
N ASN A 205 9.62 11.98 -7.81
CA ASN A 205 10.32 13.13 -8.36
C ASN A 205 10.76 12.86 -9.80
N LEU A 206 10.52 13.83 -10.68
CA LEU A 206 11.20 13.87 -11.99
C LEU A 206 12.69 14.16 -11.77
N ILE A 207 13.53 13.51 -12.58
CA ILE A 207 14.95 13.79 -12.66
C ILE A 207 15.34 14.02 -14.12
N ASP A 208 16.17 15.03 -14.36
CA ASP A 208 16.64 15.36 -15.72
C ASP A 208 17.86 14.51 -16.12
N GLU A 209 18.62 14.04 -15.13
CA GLU A 209 19.82 13.23 -15.32
C GLU A 209 19.87 12.05 -14.35
N ILE A 210 20.52 10.96 -14.79
CA ILE A 210 20.80 9.80 -13.95
C ILE A 210 22.01 10.13 -13.07
N PRO A 211 21.89 10.06 -11.74
CA PRO A 211 23.00 10.35 -10.84
C PRO A 211 24.23 9.53 -11.16
N GLY A 212 25.33 10.19 -11.53
CA GLY A 212 26.61 9.56 -11.88
C GLY A 212 26.76 9.07 -13.33
N SER A 213 25.69 9.10 -14.14
CA SER A 213 25.72 8.61 -15.53
C SER A 213 25.30 9.64 -16.58
N GLY A 214 24.74 10.79 -16.16
CA GLY A 214 24.35 11.89 -17.04
C GLY A 214 22.95 11.74 -17.65
N PRO A 215 22.63 12.49 -18.71
CA PRO A 215 21.29 12.53 -19.30
C PRO A 215 20.93 11.22 -20.01
N ILE A 216 19.69 10.77 -19.83
CA ILE A 216 19.16 9.55 -20.48
C ILE A 216 18.10 9.82 -21.55
N LYS A 217 17.53 11.03 -21.57
CA LYS A 217 16.52 11.42 -22.57
C LYS A 217 17.09 11.26 -23.98
N GLY A 218 16.34 10.63 -24.88
CA GLY A 218 16.76 10.34 -26.25
C GLY A 218 17.58 9.06 -26.42
N LEU A 219 17.88 8.32 -25.34
CA LEU A 219 18.52 7.00 -25.44
C LEU A 219 17.63 6.06 -26.27
N LYS A 220 18.14 5.55 -27.38
CA LYS A 220 17.48 4.53 -28.19
C LYS A 220 17.70 3.14 -27.59
N ILE A 221 16.61 2.46 -27.28
CA ILE A 221 16.60 1.09 -26.78
C ILE A 221 16.91 0.12 -27.94
N PRO A 222 17.98 -0.69 -27.87
CA PRO A 222 18.26 -1.71 -28.89
C PRO A 222 17.14 -2.74 -28.99
N TYR A 223 16.95 -3.31 -30.19
CA TYR A 223 15.96 -4.38 -30.44
C TYR A 223 14.51 -3.99 -30.08
N TRP A 224 14.17 -2.71 -30.17
CA TRP A 224 12.88 -2.21 -29.67
C TRP A 224 11.67 -2.92 -30.27
N ASP A 225 11.66 -3.12 -31.59
CA ASP A 225 10.55 -3.77 -32.29
C ASP A 225 10.39 -5.23 -31.89
N GLU A 226 11.51 -5.90 -31.67
CA GLU A 226 11.56 -7.27 -31.20
C GLU A 226 11.06 -7.38 -29.76
N ILE A 227 11.44 -6.44 -28.86
CA ILE A 227 10.92 -6.36 -27.49
C ILE A 227 9.39 -6.23 -27.49
N LEU A 228 8.85 -5.32 -28.29
CA LEU A 228 7.40 -5.11 -28.41
C LEU A 228 6.70 -6.36 -28.95
N LEU A 229 7.31 -7.02 -29.93
CA LEU A 229 6.79 -8.25 -30.53
C LEU A 229 6.81 -9.41 -29.53
N ILE A 230 7.90 -9.60 -28.78
CA ILE A 230 8.00 -10.60 -27.71
C ILE A 230 6.91 -10.37 -26.67
N ALA A 231 6.74 -9.13 -26.19
CA ALA A 231 5.73 -8.79 -25.19
C ALA A 231 4.30 -9.11 -25.70
N SER A 232 4.01 -8.82 -26.96
CA SER A 232 2.72 -9.13 -27.59
C SER A 232 2.51 -10.64 -27.80
N LYS A 233 3.53 -11.38 -28.27
CA LYS A 233 3.51 -12.85 -28.40
C LYS A 233 3.26 -13.53 -27.05
N ILE A 234 3.92 -13.08 -25.99
CA ILE A 234 3.69 -13.59 -24.62
C ILE A 234 2.21 -13.48 -24.24
N GLN A 235 1.55 -12.36 -24.57
CA GLN A 235 0.13 -12.21 -24.29
C GLN A 235 -0.73 -13.21 -25.04
N MET A 236 -0.45 -13.42 -26.32
CA MET A 236 -1.14 -14.40 -27.15
C MET A 236 -0.99 -15.82 -26.60
N GLU A 237 0.25 -16.24 -26.30
CA GLU A 237 0.54 -17.61 -25.84
C GLU A 237 0.00 -17.90 -24.44
N THR A 238 0.06 -16.93 -23.52
CA THR A 238 -0.42 -17.13 -22.13
C THR A 238 -1.93 -16.93 -21.97
N ASN A 239 -2.60 -16.35 -22.96
CA ASN A 239 -4.03 -16.00 -22.91
C ASN A 239 -4.39 -15.09 -21.71
N LEU A 240 -3.47 -14.23 -21.31
CA LEU A 240 -3.67 -13.19 -20.29
C LEU A 240 -4.13 -11.90 -20.97
N GLY A 241 -5.39 -11.50 -20.83
CA GLY A 241 -5.85 -10.28 -21.51
C GLY A 241 -5.17 -8.98 -21.08
N TYR A 242 -4.55 -8.92 -19.89
CA TYR A 242 -3.73 -7.80 -19.41
C TYR A 242 -2.48 -8.33 -18.68
N LEU A 243 -1.28 -7.91 -19.08
CA LEU A 243 -0.03 -8.31 -18.41
C LEU A 243 1.06 -7.25 -18.52
N ALA A 244 2.10 -7.39 -17.72
CA ALA A 244 3.40 -6.79 -17.99
C ALA A 244 4.45 -7.87 -18.24
N ALA A 245 5.29 -7.68 -19.26
CA ALA A 245 6.47 -8.50 -19.49
C ALA A 245 7.72 -7.71 -19.07
N ASP A 246 8.58 -8.35 -18.29
CA ASP A 246 9.84 -7.77 -17.83
C ASP A 246 10.99 -8.41 -18.62
N ILE A 247 11.61 -7.61 -19.49
CA ILE A 247 12.58 -8.07 -20.49
C ILE A 247 13.92 -7.40 -20.23
N ALA A 248 14.99 -8.17 -20.09
CA ALA A 248 16.35 -7.65 -20.06
C ALA A 248 16.96 -7.67 -21.47
N LEU A 249 17.98 -6.84 -21.69
CA LEU A 249 18.81 -6.91 -22.90
C LEU A 249 20.14 -7.57 -22.53
N ASP A 250 20.30 -8.83 -22.92
CA ASP A 250 21.57 -9.53 -22.84
C ASP A 250 22.52 -9.05 -23.95
N GLN A 251 23.80 -8.90 -23.63
CA GLN A 251 24.83 -8.45 -24.58
C GLN A 251 25.03 -9.43 -25.74
N ASN A 252 24.84 -10.73 -25.51
CA ASN A 252 25.11 -11.78 -26.50
C ASN A 252 23.84 -12.27 -27.19
N ILE A 253 22.74 -12.38 -26.45
CA ILE A 253 21.50 -13.03 -26.93
C ILE A 253 20.43 -11.99 -27.34
N GLY A 254 20.54 -10.73 -26.89
CA GLY A 254 19.53 -9.71 -27.14
C GLY A 254 18.38 -9.75 -26.12
N PRO A 255 17.12 -9.50 -26.52
CA PRO A 255 15.99 -9.46 -25.60
C PRO A 255 15.69 -10.82 -24.93
N VAL A 256 15.72 -10.84 -23.59
CA VAL A 256 15.46 -12.05 -22.79
C VAL A 256 14.38 -11.78 -21.75
N LEU A 257 13.36 -12.63 -21.71
CA LEU A 257 12.27 -12.53 -20.76
C LEU A 257 12.71 -12.98 -19.35
N LEU A 258 12.64 -12.06 -18.38
CA LEU A 258 12.93 -12.35 -16.98
C LEU A 258 11.71 -12.93 -16.25
N GLU A 259 10.56 -12.27 -16.38
CA GLU A 259 9.29 -12.68 -15.76
C GLU A 259 8.09 -12.02 -16.44
N ILE A 260 6.89 -12.57 -16.21
CA ILE A 260 5.62 -11.94 -16.58
C ILE A 260 4.81 -11.65 -15.32
N ASN A 261 4.07 -10.55 -15.35
CA ASN A 261 3.28 -10.07 -14.24
C ASN A 261 1.82 -9.90 -14.68
N ALA A 262 0.96 -10.86 -14.28
CA ALA A 262 -0.49 -10.80 -14.53
C ALA A 262 -1.20 -9.64 -13.79
N ARG A 263 -0.48 -8.99 -12.84
CA ARG A 263 -0.97 -7.86 -12.03
C ARG A 263 -0.04 -6.65 -12.15
N ALA A 264 0.31 -6.27 -13.37
CA ALA A 264 1.30 -5.22 -13.69
C ALA A 264 1.14 -3.95 -12.85
N GLY A 265 2.22 -3.53 -12.16
CA GLY A 265 2.26 -2.30 -11.38
C GLY A 265 2.01 -1.05 -12.22
N LEU A 266 1.55 0.02 -11.57
CA LEU A 266 1.08 1.24 -12.24
C LEU A 266 2.16 2.32 -12.41
N GLY A 267 3.37 2.09 -11.89
CA GLY A 267 4.51 3.03 -11.98
C GLY A 267 4.90 3.39 -13.41
N VAL A 268 4.52 2.58 -14.40
CA VAL A 268 4.71 2.88 -15.82
C VAL A 268 4.04 4.21 -16.23
N GLN A 269 2.91 4.56 -15.61
CA GLN A 269 2.21 5.84 -15.85
C GLN A 269 3.01 7.04 -15.38
N ILE A 270 3.71 6.87 -14.26
CA ILE A 270 4.54 7.90 -13.65
C ILE A 270 5.78 8.12 -14.53
N ALA A 271 6.46 7.02 -14.91
CA ALA A 271 7.64 7.09 -15.76
C ALA A 271 7.36 7.72 -17.15
N ASN A 272 6.16 7.51 -17.69
CA ASN A 272 5.76 8.07 -18.99
C ASN A 272 5.03 9.42 -18.88
N LEU A 273 4.75 9.92 -17.66
CA LEU A 273 3.90 11.08 -17.39
C LEU A 273 2.58 11.04 -18.17
N ALA A 274 2.02 9.84 -18.32
CA ALA A 274 0.89 9.59 -19.20
C ALA A 274 -0.16 8.69 -18.52
N PRO A 275 -1.46 9.02 -18.64
CA PRO A 275 -2.54 8.21 -18.10
C PRO A 275 -2.68 6.87 -18.85
N LEU A 276 -2.49 5.73 -18.15
CA LEU A 276 -2.59 4.39 -18.74
C LEU A 276 -4.04 4.03 -19.08
N ARG A 277 -5.03 4.40 -18.26
CA ARG A 277 -6.43 4.07 -18.55
C ARG A 277 -6.89 4.70 -19.85
N ARG A 278 -6.51 5.95 -20.12
CA ARG A 278 -6.82 6.63 -21.40
C ARG A 278 -6.24 5.88 -22.59
N ARG A 279 -5.03 5.33 -22.47
CA ARG A 279 -4.41 4.53 -23.53
C ARG A 279 -5.12 3.18 -23.70
N LEU A 280 -5.46 2.50 -22.62
CA LEU A 280 -6.21 1.24 -22.66
C LEU A 280 -7.60 1.41 -23.29
N GLU A 281 -8.30 2.51 -22.97
CA GLU A 281 -9.62 2.82 -23.53
C GLU A 281 -9.58 3.09 -25.04
N ARG A 282 -8.49 3.67 -25.58
CA ARG A 282 -8.32 3.91 -27.03
C ARG A 282 -8.30 2.64 -27.86
N ILE A 283 -7.85 1.52 -27.28
CA ILE A 283 -7.74 0.23 -27.97
C ILE A 283 -8.86 -0.75 -27.60
N LYS A 284 -9.82 -0.28 -26.78
CA LYS A 284 -10.98 -1.07 -26.41
C LYS A 284 -11.86 -1.32 -27.64
N GLY A 285 -12.15 -2.58 -27.92
CA GLY A 285 -12.99 -2.98 -29.05
C GLY A 285 -12.27 -3.09 -30.40
N ILE A 286 -10.97 -2.78 -30.47
CA ILE A 286 -10.18 -3.01 -31.68
C ILE A 286 -9.91 -4.52 -31.82
N LYS A 287 -10.18 -5.10 -32.99
CA LYS A 287 -9.82 -6.50 -33.27
C LYS A 287 -8.36 -6.60 -33.70
N VAL A 288 -7.54 -7.22 -32.86
CA VAL A 288 -6.12 -7.45 -33.11
C VAL A 288 -5.88 -8.96 -33.27
N PRO A 289 -5.76 -9.47 -34.50
CA PRO A 289 -5.64 -10.90 -34.77
C PRO A 289 -4.22 -11.45 -34.57
N THR A 290 -3.18 -10.61 -34.69
CA THR A 290 -1.78 -11.06 -34.58
C THR A 290 -0.93 -10.08 -33.76
N PRO A 291 0.15 -10.58 -33.11
CA PRO A 291 1.10 -9.74 -32.37
C PRO A 291 1.71 -8.62 -33.20
N GLU A 292 2.07 -8.89 -34.46
CA GLU A 292 2.68 -7.92 -35.38
C GLU A 292 1.74 -6.75 -35.66
N LYS A 293 0.44 -7.04 -35.85
CA LYS A 293 -0.59 -6.01 -36.00
C LYS A 293 -0.79 -5.22 -34.70
N GLY A 294 -0.70 -5.89 -33.54
CA GLY A 294 -0.74 -5.23 -32.24
C GLY A 294 0.41 -4.25 -32.02
N VAL A 295 1.64 -4.62 -32.40
CA VAL A 295 2.81 -3.74 -32.37
C VAL A 295 2.64 -2.55 -33.31
N ARG A 296 2.13 -2.76 -34.53
CA ARG A 296 1.86 -1.64 -35.47
C ARG A 296 0.87 -0.65 -34.88
N ILE A 297 -0.27 -1.12 -34.37
CA ILE A 297 -1.29 -0.29 -33.72
C ILE A 297 -0.70 0.47 -32.53
N ALA A 298 0.16 -0.19 -31.73
CA ALA A 298 0.83 0.44 -30.61
C ALA A 298 1.67 1.65 -31.05
N LYS A 299 2.51 1.46 -32.08
CA LYS A 299 3.35 2.53 -32.61
C LYS A 299 2.53 3.70 -33.15
N ASP A 300 1.45 3.40 -33.88
CA ASP A 300 0.59 4.43 -34.48
C ASP A 300 -0.19 5.24 -33.43
N LEU A 301 -0.70 4.59 -32.38
CA LEU A 301 -1.57 5.24 -31.38
C LEU A 301 -0.84 5.86 -30.19
N PHE A 302 0.36 5.37 -29.86
CA PHE A 302 1.01 5.63 -28.57
C PHE A 302 2.42 6.22 -28.64
N GLY A 303 2.94 6.49 -29.84
CA GLY A 303 4.13 7.32 -30.02
C GLY A 303 3.89 8.77 -29.61
N ASN A 304 4.87 9.41 -28.97
CA ASN A 304 4.88 10.86 -28.83
C ASN A 304 5.17 11.44 -30.21
N VAL A 305 4.11 11.91 -30.86
CA VAL A 305 4.24 13.02 -31.80
C VAL A 305 4.81 14.17 -30.98
N PHE A 306 6.13 14.38 -31.04
CA PHE A 306 6.77 15.58 -30.52
C PHE A 306 5.96 16.80 -30.98
N GLU A 307 5.93 17.83 -30.14
CA GLU A 307 5.26 19.14 -30.26
C GLU A 307 5.62 19.96 -31.51
N LYS A 308 5.52 19.37 -32.69
CA LYS A 308 5.41 20.01 -34.00
C LYS A 308 4.17 19.41 -34.67
N GLY A 309 2.98 19.76 -34.19
CA GLY A 309 1.77 19.16 -34.73
C GLY A 309 0.45 19.88 -34.52
N ILE A 310 0.21 20.58 -33.41
CA ILE A 310 -1.11 21.25 -33.24
C ILE A 310 -1.21 22.52 -34.11
N LYS A 311 -0.08 23.18 -34.41
CA LYS A 311 -0.07 24.28 -35.40
C LYS A 311 -0.40 23.81 -36.82
N HIS A 312 -0.10 22.57 -37.18
CA HIS A 312 -0.28 22.07 -38.56
C HIS A 312 -1.56 21.26 -38.79
N ILE A 313 -2.24 20.77 -37.75
CA ILE A 313 -3.46 19.98 -37.93
C ILE A 313 -4.73 20.87 -37.98
N SER A 314 -4.75 22.02 -37.28
CA SER A 314 -5.89 22.95 -37.34
C SER A 314 -5.57 24.34 -37.92
N GLY A 315 -4.29 24.71 -38.00
CA GLY A 315 -3.86 26.07 -38.37
C GLY A 315 -4.18 27.16 -37.32
N LYS A 316 -4.74 26.80 -36.16
CA LYS A 316 -5.20 27.74 -35.11
C LYS A 316 -4.29 27.69 -33.88
N GLU A 317 -3.99 28.86 -33.32
CA GLU A 317 -3.22 29.00 -32.06
C GLU A 317 -4.08 28.68 -30.84
N VAL A 318 -3.51 28.04 -29.81
CA VAL A 318 -4.25 27.68 -28.58
C VAL A 318 -4.05 28.75 -27.51
N VAL A 319 -5.13 29.29 -26.95
CA VAL A 319 -5.19 30.39 -25.96
C VAL A 319 -5.92 29.93 -24.68
N SER A 320 -5.58 30.52 -23.53
CA SER A 320 -6.26 30.25 -22.25
C SER A 320 -7.51 31.13 -22.08
N THR A 321 -8.35 30.88 -21.07
CA THR A 321 -9.53 31.71 -20.77
C THR A 321 -9.18 33.10 -20.21
N LEU A 322 -7.95 33.28 -19.72
CA LEU A 322 -7.39 34.57 -19.28
C LEU A 322 -6.00 34.74 -19.91
N GLU A 323 -5.89 35.55 -20.96
CA GLU A 323 -4.66 35.68 -21.73
C GLU A 323 -4.09 37.11 -21.66
N PRO A 324 -2.80 37.30 -21.37
CA PRO A 324 -2.17 38.60 -21.54
C PRO A 324 -2.09 38.94 -23.02
N ILE A 325 -2.56 40.13 -23.39
CA ILE A 325 -2.50 40.67 -24.75
C ILE A 325 -1.66 41.94 -24.79
N ASN A 326 -1.13 42.27 -25.96
CA ASN A 326 -0.48 43.55 -26.21
C ASN A 326 -1.31 44.36 -27.19
N ILE A 327 -1.92 45.46 -26.72
CA ILE A 327 -2.63 46.42 -27.56
C ILE A 327 -1.61 47.38 -28.18
N LEU A 328 -1.68 47.55 -29.49
CA LEU A 328 -0.75 48.37 -30.27
C LEU A 328 -1.36 49.77 -30.46
N VAL A 329 -0.76 50.78 -29.84
CA VAL A 329 -1.14 52.19 -29.99
C VAL A 329 0.05 52.93 -30.60
N GLY A 330 -0.07 53.36 -31.86
CA GLY A 330 1.08 53.86 -32.63
C GLY A 330 2.17 52.78 -32.79
N SER A 331 3.40 53.09 -32.39
CA SER A 331 4.55 52.17 -32.37
C SER A 331 4.77 51.49 -31.02
N LYS A 332 3.96 51.79 -29.99
CA LYS A 332 4.16 51.27 -28.62
C LYS A 332 3.14 50.18 -28.26
N PRO A 333 3.59 49.01 -27.75
CA PRO A 333 2.71 47.98 -27.22
C PRO A 333 2.34 48.25 -25.75
N TYR A 334 1.06 48.12 -25.41
CA TYR A 334 0.51 48.23 -24.06
C TYR A 334 -0.04 46.89 -23.61
N ARG A 335 0.46 46.35 -22.49
CA ARG A 335 0.03 45.06 -21.97
C ARG A 335 -1.31 45.19 -21.24
N ALA A 336 -2.25 44.32 -21.54
CA ALA A 336 -3.55 44.20 -20.89
C ALA A 336 -3.84 42.74 -20.59
N MET A 337 -4.57 42.45 -19.51
CA MET A 337 -5.11 41.11 -19.30
C MET A 337 -6.48 41.03 -19.97
N ALA A 338 -6.67 39.98 -20.77
CA ALA A 338 -7.91 39.76 -21.51
C ALA A 338 -8.63 38.49 -21.04
N SER A 339 -9.93 38.59 -20.81
CA SER A 339 -10.80 37.43 -20.60
C SER A 339 -11.43 37.00 -21.93
N LEU A 340 -11.55 35.70 -22.17
CA LEU A 340 -12.16 35.16 -23.38
C LEU A 340 -13.59 34.71 -23.06
N ASP A 341 -14.57 35.35 -23.67
CA ASP A 341 -15.99 35.09 -23.41
C ASP A 341 -16.72 34.80 -24.72
N LEU A 342 -17.09 33.53 -24.91
CA LEU A 342 -17.82 33.09 -26.10
C LEU A 342 -19.26 33.61 -26.13
N ASN A 343 -19.83 34.01 -24.99
CA ASN A 343 -21.19 34.54 -24.91
C ASN A 343 -21.26 36.00 -25.39
N ARG A 344 -20.12 36.68 -25.54
CA ARG A 344 -20.06 38.02 -26.11
C ARG A 344 -19.70 37.96 -27.58
N GLU A 345 -20.44 38.69 -28.40
CA GLU A 345 -20.18 38.75 -29.84
C GLU A 345 -18.94 39.58 -30.16
N LYS A 346 -18.87 40.79 -29.62
CA LYS A 346 -17.83 41.77 -29.93
C LYS A 346 -16.82 41.85 -28.79
N THR A 347 -15.57 42.16 -29.12
CA THR A 347 -14.54 42.52 -28.14
C THR A 347 -14.93 43.82 -27.44
N GLU A 348 -14.72 43.88 -26.13
CA GLU A 348 -14.97 45.04 -25.28
C GLU A 348 -13.68 45.48 -24.60
N ILE A 349 -13.49 46.79 -24.49
CA ILE A 349 -12.36 47.38 -23.79
C ILE A 349 -12.87 48.28 -22.67
N ASP A 350 -12.21 48.17 -21.52
CA ASP A 350 -12.51 49.00 -20.37
C ASP A 350 -12.25 50.49 -20.67
N ALA A 351 -13.22 51.35 -20.31
CA ALA A 351 -13.17 52.77 -20.58
C ALA A 351 -12.02 53.48 -19.83
N ALA A 352 -11.76 53.11 -18.58
CA ALA A 352 -10.67 53.70 -17.80
C ALA A 352 -9.30 53.28 -18.35
N PHE A 353 -9.17 52.00 -18.74
CA PHE A 353 -7.96 51.50 -19.41
C PHE A 353 -7.73 52.17 -20.77
N ALA A 354 -8.76 52.32 -21.59
CA ALA A 354 -8.67 52.97 -22.91
C ALA A 354 -8.22 54.45 -22.81
N ARG A 355 -8.68 55.20 -21.79
CA ARG A 355 -8.18 56.55 -21.47
C ARG A 355 -6.70 56.51 -21.08
N LYS A 356 -6.32 55.59 -20.18
CA LYS A 356 -4.94 55.45 -19.67
C LYS A 356 -3.92 55.23 -20.78
N ILE A 357 -4.27 54.45 -21.82
CA ILE A 357 -3.37 54.16 -22.95
C ILE A 357 -3.57 55.12 -24.13
N LYS A 358 -4.29 56.23 -23.94
CA LYS A 358 -4.52 57.30 -24.92
C LYS A 358 -5.18 56.84 -26.23
N LEU A 359 -5.96 55.75 -26.19
CA LEU A 359 -6.68 55.27 -27.38
C LEU A 359 -7.79 56.23 -27.81
N LEU A 360 -8.37 56.96 -26.86
CA LEU A 360 -9.48 57.89 -27.07
C LEU A 360 -9.07 59.29 -27.56
N GLU A 361 -7.76 59.54 -27.68
CA GLU A 361 -7.23 60.85 -28.13
C GLU A 361 -7.01 60.90 -29.65
N ASN A 362 -7.15 59.77 -30.36
CA ASN A 362 -6.91 59.67 -31.80
C ASN A 362 -8.23 59.61 -32.57
N GLU A 363 -8.69 60.75 -33.11
CA GLU A 363 -10.01 60.91 -33.73
C GLU A 363 -10.27 59.96 -34.92
N GLN A 364 -9.23 59.48 -35.59
CA GLN A 364 -9.36 58.53 -36.71
C GLN A 364 -9.82 57.12 -36.30
N ASN A 365 -9.76 56.77 -34.99
CA ASN A 365 -10.09 55.44 -34.49
C ASN A 365 -11.45 55.37 -33.79
N ILE A 366 -12.15 56.49 -33.63
CA ILE A 366 -13.34 56.63 -32.80
C ILE A 366 -14.55 56.80 -33.68
N ASN A 367 -15.50 55.87 -33.59
CA ASN A 367 -16.83 56.11 -34.13
C ASN A 367 -17.71 56.73 -33.03
N LYS A 368 -17.85 58.07 -33.04
CA LYS A 368 -18.55 58.85 -31.99
C LYS A 368 -20.05 58.50 -31.89
N THR A 369 -20.66 57.91 -32.92
CA THR A 369 -22.09 57.51 -32.91
C THR A 369 -22.35 56.12 -32.35
N SER A 370 -21.33 55.27 -32.19
CA SER A 370 -21.50 53.85 -31.79
C SER A 370 -20.64 53.40 -30.61
N GLU A 371 -20.03 54.34 -29.86
CA GLU A 371 -19.17 54.10 -28.68
C GLU A 371 -18.15 52.95 -28.90
N SER A 372 -17.55 52.92 -30.08
CA SER A 372 -16.69 51.82 -30.50
C SER A 372 -15.37 52.33 -31.04
N LEU A 373 -14.31 51.57 -30.78
CA LEU A 373 -12.94 51.94 -31.08
C LEU A 373 -12.24 50.87 -31.92
N LYS A 374 -11.54 51.31 -32.96
CA LYS A 374 -10.71 50.41 -33.77
C LYS A 374 -9.42 50.10 -33.02
N ILE A 375 -9.24 48.85 -32.58
CA ILE A 375 -8.05 48.40 -31.87
C ILE A 375 -7.27 47.37 -32.67
N LYS A 376 -5.95 47.35 -32.46
CA LYS A 376 -5.05 46.29 -32.92
C LYS A 376 -4.37 45.68 -31.71
N PHE A 377 -4.41 44.37 -31.56
CA PHE A 377 -3.72 43.69 -30.46
C PHE A 377 -3.06 42.38 -30.90
N LEU A 378 -2.10 41.91 -30.10
CA LEU A 378 -1.46 40.61 -30.27
C LEU A 378 -2.03 39.64 -29.22
N LEU A 379 -2.59 38.53 -29.71
CA LEU A 379 -3.10 37.41 -28.90
C LEU A 379 -2.31 36.15 -29.27
N SER A 380 -1.56 35.58 -28.32
CA SER A 380 -0.64 34.46 -28.55
C SER A 380 0.27 34.65 -29.78
N GLY A 381 0.77 35.87 -29.98
CA GLY A 381 1.65 36.23 -31.10
C GLY A 381 0.93 36.50 -32.44
N THR A 382 -0.37 36.29 -32.53
CA THR A 382 -1.17 36.59 -33.73
C THR A 382 -1.77 37.99 -33.64
N ARG A 383 -1.63 38.78 -34.71
CA ARG A 383 -2.19 40.14 -34.78
C ARG A 383 -3.68 40.09 -35.11
N VAL A 384 -4.50 40.69 -34.26
CA VAL A 384 -5.95 40.83 -34.43
C VAL A 384 -6.26 42.32 -34.56
N GLN A 385 -7.07 42.68 -35.56
CA GLN A 385 -7.59 44.03 -35.74
C GLN A 385 -9.11 43.95 -35.68
N THR A 386 -9.73 44.69 -34.77
CA THR A 386 -11.17 44.63 -34.52
C THR A 386 -11.73 45.99 -34.15
N ILE A 387 -13.06 46.11 -34.21
CA ILE A 387 -13.80 47.24 -33.65
C ILE A 387 -14.34 46.77 -32.29
N ALA A 388 -13.75 47.28 -31.23
CA ALA A 388 -14.13 46.97 -29.86
C ALA A 388 -15.13 47.98 -29.33
N LYS A 389 -16.10 47.52 -28.53
CA LYS A 389 -17.02 48.41 -27.81
C LYS A 389 -16.33 48.97 -26.57
N ILE A 390 -16.52 50.25 -26.27
CA ILE A 390 -16.04 50.86 -25.04
C ILE A 390 -17.09 50.55 -23.96
N THR A 391 -16.67 50.03 -22.81
CA THR A 391 -17.58 49.64 -21.72
C THR A 391 -16.90 49.87 -20.38
N ASN A 392 -17.65 50.12 -19.30
CA ASN A 392 -17.08 50.15 -17.96
C ASN A 392 -17.05 48.72 -17.43
N LEU A 393 -15.88 48.08 -17.41
CA LEU A 393 -15.74 46.70 -16.96
C LEU A 393 -15.44 46.74 -15.45
N ASP A 394 -16.46 46.51 -14.61
CA ASP A 394 -16.30 46.36 -13.16
C ASP A 394 -15.66 45.02 -12.78
N LEU A 395 -14.55 44.66 -13.45
CA LEU A 395 -13.82 43.40 -13.26
C LEU A 395 -12.40 43.69 -12.78
N LYS A 396 -12.04 43.07 -11.66
CA LYS A 396 -10.68 43.18 -11.10
C LYS A 396 -9.66 42.54 -12.05
N ASP A 397 -8.60 43.29 -12.36
CA ASP A 397 -7.45 42.84 -13.17
C ASP A 397 -7.75 42.42 -14.62
N VAL A 398 -8.95 42.70 -15.17
CA VAL A 398 -9.31 42.44 -16.57
C VAL A 398 -9.63 43.76 -17.27
N SER A 399 -8.89 44.09 -18.32
CA SER A 399 -9.06 45.36 -19.04
C SER A 399 -9.69 45.19 -20.42
N VAL A 400 -9.80 43.95 -20.90
CA VAL A 400 -10.39 43.60 -22.21
C VAL A 400 -11.16 42.29 -22.09
N ILE A 401 -12.32 42.21 -22.75
CA ILE A 401 -13.02 40.93 -22.97
C ILE A 401 -13.03 40.66 -24.47
N ILE A 402 -12.48 39.53 -24.89
CA ILE A 402 -12.44 39.14 -26.30
C ILE A 402 -13.66 38.27 -26.60
N GLY A 403 -14.54 38.77 -27.47
CA GLY A 403 -15.74 38.07 -27.90
C GLY A 403 -15.49 37.03 -28.98
N HIS A 404 -16.47 36.16 -29.24
CA HIS A 404 -16.32 35.03 -30.16
C HIS A 404 -15.96 35.44 -31.60
N ARG A 405 -16.33 36.64 -32.06
CA ARG A 405 -15.97 37.16 -33.40
C ARG A 405 -14.46 37.22 -33.61
N ASP A 406 -13.71 37.58 -32.58
CA ASP A 406 -12.26 37.76 -32.65
C ASP A 406 -11.48 36.50 -32.23
N LEU A 407 -12.18 35.46 -31.77
CA LEU A 407 -11.63 34.17 -31.34
C LEU A 407 -11.70 33.06 -32.39
N GLN A 408 -12.30 33.32 -33.55
CA GLN A 408 -12.54 32.32 -34.60
C GLN A 408 -11.28 31.55 -35.06
N ARG A 409 -10.10 32.18 -34.94
CA ARG A 409 -8.80 31.63 -35.35
C ARG A 409 -8.00 30.99 -34.21
N PHE A 410 -8.60 30.86 -33.04
CA PHE A 410 -7.95 30.34 -31.84
C PHE A 410 -8.73 29.15 -31.27
N LEU A 411 -8.01 28.28 -30.57
CA LEU A 411 -8.59 27.21 -29.77
C LEU A 411 -8.49 27.59 -28.30
N ILE A 412 -9.60 27.55 -27.56
CA ILE A 412 -9.62 27.93 -26.15
C ILE A 412 -9.40 26.68 -25.29
N ASP A 413 -8.36 26.70 -24.45
CA ASP A 413 -8.08 25.67 -23.46
C ASP A 413 -8.27 26.24 -22.03
N PRO A 414 -9.38 25.92 -21.35
CA PRO A 414 -9.66 26.38 -19.99
C PRO A 414 -8.69 25.81 -18.93
N THR A 415 -7.88 24.81 -19.28
CA THR A 415 -6.91 24.19 -18.38
C THR A 415 -5.50 24.76 -18.54
N LYS A 416 -5.28 25.61 -19.55
CA LYS A 416 -4.02 26.30 -19.81
C LYS A 416 -3.89 27.51 -18.88
N SER A 417 -2.83 27.56 -18.07
CA SER A 417 -2.52 28.73 -17.24
C SER A 417 -1.99 29.90 -18.09
N PRO A 418 -2.23 31.16 -17.70
CA PRO A 418 -1.66 32.32 -18.39
C PRO A 418 -0.14 32.22 -18.37
N LYS A 419 0.52 32.38 -19.53
CA LYS A 419 1.99 32.41 -19.59
C LYS A 419 2.51 33.69 -18.92
N ASN A 420 2.87 33.59 -17.64
CA ASN A 420 3.59 34.64 -16.92
C ASN A 420 5.09 34.52 -17.21
N THR A 421 5.59 35.32 -18.14
CA THR A 421 7.02 35.65 -18.19
C THR A 421 7.28 36.77 -17.18
N GLY A 422 7.66 36.40 -15.95
CA GLY A 422 8.04 37.34 -14.87
C GLY A 422 8.01 36.71 -13.48
N LYS A 423 9.11 36.85 -12.75
CA LYS A 423 9.46 36.25 -11.43
C LYS A 423 8.42 36.46 -10.31
N ASN A 424 8.33 35.45 -9.44
CA ASN A 424 7.86 35.37 -8.04
C ASN A 424 6.86 36.40 -7.50
N ILE A 425 5.80 35.92 -6.83
CA ILE A 425 5.53 36.10 -5.39
C ILE A 425 4.36 35.20 -4.95
N ASN A 426 4.46 34.75 -3.69
CA ASN A 426 3.60 33.85 -2.94
C ASN A 426 2.12 34.27 -2.76
N THR A 427 1.36 33.25 -2.33
CA THR A 427 0.14 33.26 -1.49
C THR A 427 -1.16 33.78 -2.10
N TYR A 428 -2.24 32.98 -2.04
CA TYR A 428 -3.45 33.28 -1.24
C TYR A 428 -4.42 32.08 -1.22
N VAL A 429 -4.63 31.59 0.00
CA VAL A 429 -5.91 31.31 0.70
C VAL A 429 -7.11 30.81 -0.14
N SER A 430 -7.47 29.57 0.17
CA SER A 430 -8.72 28.88 -0.15
C SER A 430 -9.96 29.57 0.44
N HIS A 431 -11.01 29.74 -0.37
CA HIS A 431 -12.38 29.82 0.13
C HIS A 431 -13.07 28.47 -0.04
N SER A 432 -13.57 27.96 1.07
CA SER A 432 -14.22 26.67 1.28
C SER A 432 -15.61 26.63 0.62
N VAL A 433 -15.79 25.72 -0.33
CA VAL A 433 -17.11 25.14 -0.62
C VAL A 433 -17.22 23.90 0.26
N ILE A 434 -18.23 23.86 1.14
CA ILE A 434 -18.50 22.71 2.01
C ILE A 434 -18.81 21.50 1.12
N GLN A 435 -17.80 20.67 0.88
CA GLN A 435 -17.96 19.36 0.26
C GLN A 435 -18.38 18.39 1.36
N HIS A 436 -19.53 17.75 1.20
CA HIS A 436 -19.89 16.64 2.08
C HIS A 436 -18.82 15.54 1.98
N PRO A 437 -18.26 15.06 3.10
CA PRO A 437 -17.23 14.03 3.10
C PRO A 437 -17.68 12.76 2.37
N ASN A 438 -16.88 12.27 1.43
CA ASN A 438 -17.10 10.94 0.85
C ASN A 438 -16.64 9.86 1.83
N PHE A 439 -17.53 9.44 2.73
CA PHE A 439 -17.21 8.48 3.77
C PHE A 439 -16.77 7.10 3.27
N LYS A 440 -17.17 6.68 2.06
CA LYS A 440 -16.68 5.41 1.49
C LYS A 440 -15.21 5.50 1.10
N GLU A 441 -14.79 6.63 0.54
CA GLU A 441 -13.38 6.86 0.21
C GLU A 441 -12.53 7.01 1.47
N ILE A 442 -13.06 7.70 2.49
CA ILE A 442 -12.41 7.83 3.79
C ILE A 442 -12.23 6.45 4.44
N ASP A 443 -13.28 5.62 4.41
CA ASP A 443 -13.26 4.25 4.92
C ASP A 443 -12.18 3.38 4.25
N GLU A 444 -12.13 3.40 2.91
CA GLU A 444 -11.10 2.68 2.17
C GLU A 444 -9.69 3.17 2.51
N LYS A 445 -9.47 4.50 2.53
CA LYS A 445 -8.17 5.10 2.83
C LYS A 445 -7.70 4.74 4.24
N ILE A 446 -8.54 4.98 5.26
CA ILE A 446 -8.15 4.78 6.65
C ILE A 446 -7.93 3.31 6.98
N CYS A 447 -8.75 2.39 6.43
CA CYS A 447 -8.58 0.96 6.61
C CYS A 447 -7.31 0.44 5.93
N ASN A 448 -6.96 0.96 4.75
CA ASN A 448 -5.71 0.63 4.05
C ASN A 448 -4.47 1.13 4.80
N ILE A 449 -4.57 2.27 5.50
CA ILE A 449 -3.49 2.80 6.33
C ILE A 449 -3.31 1.93 7.58
N ASP A 450 -4.38 1.63 8.33
CA ASP A 450 -4.32 0.77 9.54
C ASP A 450 -3.72 -0.61 9.22
N GLU A 451 -4.03 -1.19 8.05
CA GLU A 451 -3.49 -2.49 7.63
C GLU A 451 -1.96 -2.50 7.44
N LYS A 452 -1.35 -1.36 7.10
CA LYS A 452 0.10 -1.26 6.87
C LYS A 452 0.90 -1.23 8.16
N ILE A 453 0.35 -0.68 9.24
CA ILE A 453 1.10 -0.37 10.47
C ILE A 453 1.56 -1.63 11.21
N LYS A 454 0.75 -2.71 11.22
CA LYS A 454 1.08 -4.00 11.84
C LYS A 454 1.77 -3.87 13.22
N LEU A 455 1.16 -3.15 14.16
CA LEU A 455 1.76 -2.77 15.46
C LEU A 455 2.65 -3.85 16.12
N LEU A 456 2.12 -5.05 16.34
CA LEU A 456 2.83 -6.12 17.05
C LEU A 456 4.04 -6.69 16.29
N TYR A 457 4.07 -6.56 14.96
CA TYR A 457 5.22 -6.98 14.16
C TYR A 457 6.45 -6.12 14.50
N HIS A 458 6.26 -4.82 14.66
CA HIS A 458 7.34 -3.87 14.98
C HIS A 458 7.78 -3.89 16.44
N LEU A 459 6.98 -4.49 17.33
CA LEU A 459 7.28 -4.68 18.74
C LEU A 459 7.77 -6.10 19.07
N ARG A 460 8.10 -6.91 18.05
CA ARG A 460 8.74 -8.21 18.25
C ARG A 460 10.27 -8.04 18.16
N PRO A 461 11.03 -8.37 19.23
CA PRO A 461 12.48 -8.31 19.18
C PRO A 461 13.07 -9.27 18.13
N LEU A 462 14.07 -8.80 17.37
CA LEU A 462 14.83 -9.56 16.37
C LEU A 462 15.75 -10.59 17.00
N ASN A 463 16.26 -10.31 18.20
CA ASN A 463 17.21 -11.13 18.95
C ASN A 463 16.55 -11.92 20.09
N LEU A 464 15.24 -12.16 20.01
CA LEU A 464 14.46 -12.77 21.10
C LEU A 464 15.04 -14.11 21.57
N ASP A 465 15.32 -15.03 20.65
CA ASP A 465 15.75 -16.38 20.98
C ASP A 465 17.12 -16.38 21.69
N GLN A 466 18.03 -15.52 21.23
CA GLN A 466 19.35 -15.34 21.85
C GLN A 466 19.25 -14.74 23.25
N GLU A 467 18.41 -13.71 23.44
CA GLU A 467 18.23 -13.09 24.75
C GLU A 467 17.47 -13.99 25.72
N GLN A 468 16.55 -14.81 25.24
CA GLN A 468 15.85 -15.81 26.05
C GLN A 468 16.83 -16.87 26.58
N GLN A 469 17.74 -17.38 25.75
CA GLN A 469 18.79 -18.33 26.20
C GLN A 469 19.65 -17.69 27.29
N LYS A 470 20.20 -16.51 27.04
CA LYS A 470 21.04 -15.77 28.01
C LYS A 470 20.32 -15.49 29.33
N PHE A 471 19.04 -15.13 29.29
CA PHE A 471 18.23 -14.85 30.47
C PHE A 471 18.10 -16.06 31.40
N PHE A 472 18.04 -17.26 30.81
CA PHE A 472 17.90 -18.51 31.54
C PHE A 472 19.23 -19.11 32.00
N GLU A 473 20.33 -18.80 31.31
CA GLU A 473 21.68 -19.17 31.72
C GLU A 473 22.18 -18.34 32.91
N ASN A 474 21.85 -17.04 32.96
CA ASN A 474 22.34 -16.13 34.00
C ASN A 474 21.20 -15.44 34.75
N ARG A 475 21.06 -15.73 36.05
CA ARG A 475 20.00 -15.21 36.93
C ARG A 475 20.02 -13.69 37.16
N ILE A 476 21.10 -12.98 36.86
CA ILE A 476 21.20 -11.53 37.11
C ILE A 476 20.88 -10.71 35.85
N LYS A 477 20.88 -11.33 34.65
CA LYS A 477 20.78 -10.60 33.38
C LYS A 477 19.33 -10.31 32.97
N ASN A 478 19.06 -9.08 32.52
CA ASN A 478 17.82 -8.68 31.85
C ASN A 478 18.00 -8.72 30.32
N PRO A 479 17.00 -9.16 29.52
CA PRO A 479 17.07 -9.15 28.07
C PRO A 479 17.34 -7.75 27.49
N GLN A 480 18.16 -7.67 26.46
CA GLN A 480 18.39 -6.43 25.72
C GLN A 480 17.81 -6.55 24.32
N PHE A 481 16.67 -5.94 24.05
CA PHE A 481 15.91 -6.17 22.82
C PHE A 481 16.33 -5.23 21.69
N ARG A 482 16.31 -5.76 20.46
CA ARG A 482 16.50 -4.99 19.22
C ARG A 482 15.26 -5.12 18.35
N TYR A 483 14.72 -4.01 17.85
CA TYR A 483 13.49 -4.01 17.05
C TYR A 483 13.74 -3.80 15.56
N PRO A 484 12.89 -4.35 14.66
CA PRO A 484 12.99 -4.09 13.24
C PRO A 484 12.75 -2.62 12.89
N GLU A 485 13.28 -2.18 11.74
CA GLU A 485 12.89 -0.92 11.12
C GLU A 485 11.39 -0.90 10.74
N LEU A 486 10.81 0.30 10.70
CA LEU A 486 9.43 0.48 10.27
C LEU A 486 9.30 0.11 8.78
N GLN A 487 8.30 -0.70 8.45
CA GLN A 487 8.04 -1.18 7.09
C GLN A 487 7.09 -0.23 6.33
N PHE A 488 6.91 0.97 6.89
CA PHE A 488 6.10 2.06 6.36
C PHE A 488 6.75 3.39 6.73
N ASP A 489 6.44 4.44 5.96
CA ASP A 489 6.89 5.81 6.23
C ASP A 489 5.89 6.51 7.16
N PRO A 490 6.26 6.80 8.43
CA PRO A 490 5.38 7.47 9.38
C PRO A 490 4.91 8.86 8.93
N TYR A 491 5.79 9.65 8.30
CA TYR A 491 5.47 11.01 7.86
C TYR A 491 4.41 10.97 6.76
N ASN A 492 4.63 10.13 5.75
CA ASN A 492 3.68 9.94 4.66
C ASN A 492 2.30 9.46 5.16
N LEU A 493 2.27 8.50 6.09
CA LEU A 493 0.99 8.05 6.65
C LEU A 493 0.29 9.13 7.47
N ARG A 494 1.02 9.96 8.22
CA ARG A 494 0.45 11.10 8.94
C ARG A 494 -0.16 12.13 7.99
N ASP A 495 0.55 12.48 6.92
CA ASP A 495 0.06 13.43 5.93
C ASP A 495 -1.22 12.90 5.27
N GLN A 496 -1.22 11.63 4.84
CA GLN A 496 -2.44 10.99 4.30
C GLN A 496 -3.62 10.99 5.27
N LEU A 497 -3.38 10.82 6.59
CA LEU A 497 -4.42 10.85 7.62
C LEU A 497 -4.92 12.26 7.90
N ASN A 498 -4.03 13.26 7.86
CA ASN A 498 -4.35 14.67 8.12
C ASN A 498 -5.10 15.31 6.95
N GLU A 499 -4.86 14.85 5.72
CA GLU A 499 -5.61 15.28 4.52
C GLU A 499 -7.07 14.80 4.50
N LEU A 500 -7.45 13.83 5.34
CA LEU A 500 -8.83 13.32 5.39
C LEU A 500 -9.78 14.38 5.96
N GLN A 501 -10.73 14.82 5.14
CA GLN A 501 -11.84 15.68 5.56
C GLN A 501 -12.96 14.82 6.15
N LEU A 502 -13.09 14.79 7.48
CA LEU A 502 -13.98 13.84 8.17
C LEU A 502 -15.39 14.39 8.44
N GLY A 503 -15.58 15.72 8.46
CA GLY A 503 -16.86 16.36 8.77
C GLY A 503 -17.38 16.09 10.19
N GLU A 504 -18.56 16.64 10.50
CA GLU A 504 -19.11 16.68 11.87
C GLU A 504 -20.20 15.61 12.15
N SER A 505 -20.56 14.81 11.15
CA SER A 505 -21.55 13.73 11.35
C SER A 505 -21.05 12.65 12.32
N VAL A 506 -21.95 11.81 12.84
CA VAL A 506 -21.60 10.63 13.66
C VAL A 506 -20.52 9.77 12.99
N LEU A 507 -20.63 9.54 11.68
CA LEU A 507 -19.64 8.77 10.93
C LEU A 507 -18.29 9.50 10.84
N GLY A 508 -18.31 10.83 10.71
CA GLY A 508 -17.12 11.69 10.79
C GLY A 508 -16.43 11.62 12.15
N TYR A 509 -17.21 11.60 13.23
CA TYR A 509 -16.70 11.36 14.57
C TYR A 509 -16.03 9.99 14.70
N LEU A 510 -16.67 8.90 14.23
CA LEU A 510 -16.11 7.54 14.28
C LEU A 510 -14.78 7.44 13.50
N PHE A 511 -14.71 8.04 12.31
CA PHE A 511 -13.45 8.11 11.56
C PHE A 511 -12.40 8.99 12.22
N THR A 512 -12.82 10.04 12.96
CA THR A 512 -11.90 10.88 13.73
C THR A 512 -11.27 10.09 14.88
N GLN A 513 -12.06 9.30 15.61
CA GLN A 513 -11.54 8.42 16.64
C GLN A 513 -10.60 7.36 16.04
N LYS A 514 -10.97 6.77 14.90
CA LYS A 514 -10.11 5.80 14.23
C LYS A 514 -8.79 6.42 13.75
N ARG A 515 -8.84 7.64 13.21
CA ARG A 515 -7.64 8.39 12.80
C ARG A 515 -6.72 8.63 14.01
N LYS A 516 -7.29 9.06 15.13
CA LYS A 516 -6.55 9.30 16.38
C LYS A 516 -5.84 8.04 16.87
N GLU A 517 -6.54 6.90 16.91
CA GLU A 517 -5.96 5.60 17.28
C GLU A 517 -4.77 5.23 16.36
N ILE A 518 -4.93 5.40 15.05
CA ILE A 518 -3.89 5.11 14.06
C ILE A 518 -2.66 6.02 14.26
N LEU A 519 -2.86 7.32 14.46
CA LEU A 519 -1.78 8.27 14.75
C LEU A 519 -1.03 7.89 16.04
N GLN A 520 -1.76 7.52 17.09
CA GLN A 520 -1.18 7.07 18.36
C GLN A 520 -0.38 5.77 18.19
N LYS A 521 -0.80 4.84 17.33
CA LYS A 521 -0.01 3.64 16.98
C LYS A 521 1.29 4.00 16.28
N ILE A 522 1.27 4.97 15.36
CA ILE A 522 2.47 5.44 14.66
C ILE A 522 3.43 6.09 15.67
N ASP A 523 2.92 7.00 16.51
CA ASP A 523 3.67 7.65 17.59
C ASP A 523 4.37 6.62 18.51
N LEU A 524 3.62 5.61 18.95
CA LEU A 524 4.14 4.54 19.81
C LEU A 524 5.31 3.79 19.13
N LEU A 525 5.18 3.48 17.85
CA LEU A 525 6.18 2.74 17.11
C LEU A 525 7.45 3.54 16.82
N GLU A 526 7.35 4.83 16.56
CA GLU A 526 8.53 5.70 16.40
C GLU A 526 9.32 5.84 17.69
N HIS A 527 8.64 5.81 18.84
CA HIS A 527 9.26 5.92 20.15
C HIS A 527 9.70 4.57 20.74
N ARG A 528 9.58 3.45 20.00
CA ARG A 528 10.13 2.16 20.46
C ARG A 528 11.62 2.27 20.76
N GLY A 529 12.05 1.76 21.90
CA GLY A 529 13.43 1.88 22.39
C GLY A 529 13.76 3.21 23.08
N SER A 530 12.84 4.18 23.10
CA SER A 530 13.02 5.46 23.80
C SER A 530 12.26 5.51 25.13
N SER A 531 12.64 6.44 26.01
CA SER A 531 11.94 6.71 27.27
C SER A 531 10.47 7.15 27.06
N TYR A 532 10.13 7.72 25.91
CA TYR A 532 8.76 8.14 25.59
C TYR A 532 7.82 6.98 25.23
N PHE A 533 8.34 5.78 24.96
CA PHE A 533 7.51 4.62 24.57
C PHE A 533 6.38 4.35 25.55
N ILE A 534 6.68 4.43 26.85
CA ILE A 534 5.75 4.10 27.94
C ILE A 534 4.58 5.08 27.95
N GLN A 535 4.88 6.38 27.87
CA GLN A 535 3.85 7.43 27.81
C GLN A 535 2.94 7.22 26.60
N LYS A 536 3.51 6.89 25.43
CA LYS A 536 2.73 6.60 24.22
C LYS A 536 1.90 5.33 24.36
N SER A 537 2.38 4.31 25.10
CA SER A 537 1.62 3.10 25.39
C SER A 537 0.42 3.42 26.27
N ASN A 538 0.61 4.22 27.32
CA ASN A 538 -0.46 4.64 28.23
C ASN A 538 -1.54 5.45 27.50
N ILE A 539 -1.14 6.34 26.60
CA ILE A 539 -2.08 7.12 25.78
C ILE A 539 -2.97 6.24 24.88
N LEU A 540 -2.42 5.13 24.36
CA LEU A 540 -3.13 4.26 23.42
C LEU A 540 -3.95 3.15 24.11
N PHE A 541 -3.45 2.58 25.21
CA PHE A 541 -4.04 1.40 25.85
C PHE A 541 -4.52 1.64 27.29
N GLY A 542 -4.31 2.84 27.82
CA GLY A 542 -4.57 3.15 29.21
C GLY A 542 -3.39 2.85 30.12
N GLU A 543 -3.54 3.27 31.38
CA GLU A 543 -2.59 3.04 32.47
C GLU A 543 -3.26 2.25 33.59
N VAL A 544 -2.46 1.69 34.49
CA VAL A 544 -2.98 1.02 35.68
C VAL A 544 -3.27 2.06 36.74
N ASP A 545 -4.54 2.41 36.91
CA ASP A 545 -4.97 3.24 38.03
C ASP A 545 -5.15 2.43 39.33
N HIS A 546 -5.34 3.13 40.44
CA HIS A 546 -5.50 2.52 41.77
C HIS A 546 -6.75 1.63 41.89
N ASN A 547 -7.84 1.97 41.19
CA ASN A 547 -9.09 1.22 41.26
C ASN A 547 -8.96 -0.11 40.52
N LEU A 548 -8.45 -0.07 39.28
CA LEU A 548 -8.22 -1.26 38.45
C LEU A 548 -7.24 -2.23 39.14
N LEU A 549 -6.20 -1.70 39.79
CA LEU A 549 -5.27 -2.50 40.58
C LEU A 549 -5.95 -3.15 41.80
N GLY A 550 -6.85 -2.42 42.47
CA GLY A 550 -7.67 -2.92 43.57
C GLY A 550 -8.56 -4.09 43.13
N GLU A 551 -9.37 -3.87 42.09
CA GLU A 551 -10.26 -4.88 41.51
C GLU A 551 -9.49 -6.14 41.06
N ALA A 552 -8.32 -5.96 40.45
CA ALA A 552 -7.46 -7.08 40.05
C ALA A 552 -6.94 -7.89 41.25
N LYS A 553 -6.54 -7.21 42.33
CA LYS A 553 -6.10 -7.87 43.57
C LYS A 553 -7.24 -8.63 44.23
N GLU A 554 -8.43 -8.03 44.31
CA GLU A 554 -9.62 -8.69 44.86
C GLU A 554 -10.01 -9.94 44.07
N LYS A 555 -10.01 -9.86 42.73
CA LYS A 555 -10.27 -11.04 41.88
C LYS A 555 -9.24 -12.14 42.12
N LEU A 556 -7.96 -11.82 42.32
CA LEU A 556 -6.95 -12.83 42.64
C LEU A 556 -7.06 -13.41 44.05
N GLN A 557 -7.52 -12.63 45.04
CA GLN A 557 -7.79 -13.15 46.39
C GLN A 557 -8.91 -14.19 46.39
N GLN A 558 -9.84 -14.10 45.44
CA GLN A 558 -10.91 -15.08 45.24
C GLN A 558 -10.46 -16.33 44.47
N LYS A 559 -9.18 -16.43 44.06
CA LYS A 559 -8.65 -17.60 43.34
C LYS A 559 -8.65 -18.82 44.26
N PRO A 560 -9.36 -19.92 43.91
CA PRO A 560 -9.33 -21.14 44.72
C PRO A 560 -7.94 -21.78 44.67
N LEU A 561 -7.55 -22.46 45.75
CA LEU A 561 -6.27 -23.18 45.85
C LEU A 561 -6.19 -24.37 44.88
N HIS A 562 -7.32 -25.01 44.62
CA HIS A 562 -7.44 -26.14 43.72
C HIS A 562 -8.59 -25.95 42.74
N PHE A 563 -8.33 -26.21 41.46
CA PHE A 563 -9.34 -26.25 40.42
C PHE A 563 -9.83 -27.68 40.23
N LYS A 564 -11.08 -27.84 39.78
CA LYS A 564 -11.63 -29.16 39.46
C LYS A 564 -10.78 -29.81 38.36
N SER A 565 -10.38 -31.06 38.59
CA SER A 565 -9.58 -31.82 37.62
C SER A 565 -10.47 -32.33 36.49
N GLU A 566 -10.08 -32.05 35.24
CA GLU A 566 -10.75 -32.60 34.06
C GLU A 566 -10.03 -33.87 33.60
N SER A 567 -10.79 -34.95 33.37
CA SER A 567 -10.25 -36.26 32.96
C SER A 567 -10.29 -36.48 31.45
N HIS A 568 -11.10 -35.71 30.71
CA HIS A 568 -11.25 -35.86 29.27
C HIS A 568 -10.58 -34.71 28.51
N PHE A 569 -9.64 -35.07 27.62
CA PHE A 569 -8.91 -34.13 26.77
C PHE A 569 -9.15 -34.44 25.30
N LEU A 570 -9.38 -33.39 24.54
CA LEU A 570 -9.50 -33.39 23.08
C LEU A 570 -8.13 -33.15 22.46
N ASN A 571 -7.75 -34.02 21.52
CA ASN A 571 -6.56 -33.85 20.71
C ASN A 571 -6.80 -32.89 19.52
N GLN A 572 -5.72 -32.53 18.81
CA GLN A 572 -5.78 -31.57 17.71
C GLN A 572 -6.79 -31.93 16.61
N GLU A 573 -6.96 -33.22 16.28
CA GLU A 573 -7.87 -33.67 15.23
C GLU A 573 -9.33 -33.56 15.69
N GLN A 574 -9.59 -33.94 16.95
CA GLN A 574 -10.91 -33.82 17.57
C GLN A 574 -11.32 -32.35 17.68
N VAL A 575 -10.41 -31.47 18.13
CA VAL A 575 -10.65 -30.02 18.20
C VAL A 575 -10.93 -29.44 16.81
N ALA A 576 -10.10 -29.76 15.81
CA ALA A 576 -10.29 -29.29 14.45
C ALA A 576 -11.62 -29.76 13.85
N LYS A 577 -11.98 -31.05 14.03
CA LYS A 577 -13.25 -31.60 13.55
C LYS A 577 -14.45 -30.89 14.17
N ARG A 578 -14.46 -30.69 15.49
CA ARG A 578 -15.57 -30.03 16.18
C ARG A 578 -15.67 -28.54 15.82
N LEU A 579 -14.54 -27.84 15.70
CA LEU A 579 -14.53 -26.46 15.22
C LEU A 579 -15.07 -26.35 13.79
N GLN A 580 -14.68 -27.26 12.90
CA GLN A 580 -15.15 -27.29 11.53
C GLN A 580 -16.67 -27.51 11.47
N GLN A 581 -17.18 -28.47 12.23
CA GLN A 581 -18.63 -28.71 12.38
C GLN A 581 -19.36 -27.48 12.92
N PHE A 582 -18.81 -26.82 13.94
CA PHE A 582 -19.40 -25.60 14.50
C PHE A 582 -19.48 -24.48 13.46
N LEU A 583 -18.42 -24.26 12.69
CA LEU A 583 -18.39 -23.27 11.60
C LEU A 583 -19.43 -23.60 10.51
N GLU A 584 -19.60 -24.87 10.16
CA GLU A 584 -20.59 -25.31 9.18
C GLU A 584 -22.02 -25.07 9.64
N VAL A 585 -22.34 -25.42 10.90
CA VAL A 585 -23.66 -25.18 11.52
C VAL A 585 -23.99 -23.69 11.55
N LYS A 586 -22.99 -22.83 11.75
CA LYS A 586 -23.15 -21.36 11.74
C LYS A 586 -23.10 -20.75 10.33
N GLU A 587 -23.14 -21.55 9.27
CA GLU A 587 -23.05 -21.12 7.86
C GLU A 587 -21.75 -20.37 7.49
N LEU A 588 -20.68 -20.55 8.26
CA LEU A 588 -19.39 -19.88 8.09
C LEU A 588 -18.45 -20.64 7.14
N LYS A 589 -18.98 -21.14 6.02
CA LYS A 589 -18.28 -22.05 5.07
C LYS A 589 -17.00 -21.48 4.45
N LYS A 590 -16.80 -20.16 4.51
CA LYS A 590 -15.56 -19.51 4.03
C LYS A 590 -14.39 -19.64 5.00
N TRP A 591 -14.64 -20.07 6.24
CA TRP A 591 -13.61 -20.27 7.26
C TRP A 591 -13.01 -21.67 7.16
N SER A 592 -11.69 -21.74 7.22
CA SER A 592 -10.91 -22.99 7.14
C SER A 592 -9.92 -23.07 8.30
N ILE A 593 -9.71 -24.28 8.82
CA ILE A 593 -8.77 -24.52 9.92
C ILE A 593 -7.41 -24.90 9.36
N LYS A 594 -6.34 -24.27 9.86
CA LYS A 594 -4.95 -24.60 9.50
C LYS A 594 -4.10 -24.79 10.73
N PHE A 595 -3.26 -25.82 10.71
CA PHE A 595 -2.30 -26.05 11.79
C PHE A 595 -1.06 -25.17 11.62
N LYS A 596 -0.51 -24.71 12.74
CA LYS A 596 0.73 -23.93 12.77
C LYS A 596 1.57 -24.27 14.00
N LYS A 597 2.86 -24.51 13.79
CA LYS A 597 3.86 -24.72 14.85
C LYS A 597 4.17 -23.42 15.60
N ASN A 598 4.64 -23.54 16.84
CA ASN A 598 5.16 -22.44 17.66
C ASN A 598 4.18 -21.28 17.87
N MET A 599 2.90 -21.60 18.09
CA MET A 599 1.90 -20.62 18.49
C MET A 599 1.86 -20.44 20.02
N ALA A 600 1.86 -19.18 20.48
CA ALA A 600 1.71 -18.87 21.90
C ALA A 600 0.29 -19.12 22.42
N SER A 601 -0.72 -18.92 21.56
CA SER A 601 -2.13 -19.22 21.85
C SER A 601 -2.54 -20.56 21.23
N ASP A 602 -3.56 -21.18 21.83
CA ASP A 602 -4.15 -22.44 21.35
C ASP A 602 -4.78 -22.31 19.96
N CYS A 603 -5.45 -21.19 19.71
CA CYS A 603 -6.13 -20.84 18.47
C CYS A 603 -6.02 -19.33 18.24
N VAL A 604 -5.98 -18.89 16.97
CA VAL A 604 -5.97 -17.47 16.59
C VAL A 604 -6.74 -17.27 15.29
N VAL A 605 -7.64 -16.30 15.25
CA VAL A 605 -8.30 -15.83 14.02
C VAL A 605 -7.28 -15.16 13.08
N GLY A 606 -7.10 -15.75 11.89
CA GLY A 606 -6.26 -15.25 10.81
C GLY A 606 -7.01 -14.39 9.78
N LYS A 607 -6.29 -13.90 8.77
CA LYS A 607 -6.89 -13.18 7.63
C LYS A 607 -7.51 -14.16 6.62
N GLN A 608 -8.43 -13.66 5.78
CA GLN A 608 -9.00 -14.37 4.63
C GLN A 608 -9.77 -15.66 4.98
N GLY A 609 -10.42 -15.71 6.15
CA GLY A 609 -11.21 -16.87 6.56
C GLY A 609 -10.33 -18.06 6.97
N ILE A 610 -9.22 -17.81 7.68
CA ILE A 610 -8.37 -18.88 8.20
C ILE A 610 -8.38 -18.80 9.73
N LEU A 611 -8.66 -19.93 10.38
CA LEU A 611 -8.50 -20.10 11.83
C LEU A 611 -7.24 -20.95 12.06
N PHE A 612 -6.22 -20.37 12.70
CA PHE A 612 -4.99 -21.10 12.99
C PHE A 612 -5.12 -21.85 14.32
N LEU A 613 -4.88 -23.16 14.30
CA LEU A 613 -4.84 -24.01 15.49
C LEU A 613 -3.39 -24.43 15.77
N ARG A 614 -2.97 -24.40 17.03
CA ARG A 614 -1.63 -24.85 17.43
C ARG A 614 -1.46 -26.35 17.15
N GLU A 615 -0.41 -26.69 16.44
CA GLU A 615 -0.06 -28.10 16.20
C GLU A 615 0.28 -28.81 17.53
N GLY A 616 -0.24 -30.02 17.72
CA GLY A 616 -0.08 -30.81 18.95
C GLY A 616 -0.94 -30.35 20.13
N ILE A 617 -1.98 -29.54 19.89
CA ILE A 617 -2.87 -29.09 20.98
C ILE A 617 -3.60 -30.27 21.65
N MET A 618 -3.63 -30.21 22.99
CA MET A 618 -4.41 -31.08 23.86
C MET A 618 -5.15 -30.19 24.87
N ILE A 619 -6.48 -30.12 24.80
CA ILE A 619 -7.30 -29.24 25.65
C ILE A 619 -8.52 -29.97 26.19
N SER A 620 -8.98 -29.55 27.36
CA SER A 620 -10.17 -30.12 27.98
C SER A 620 -11.47 -29.64 27.31
N GLU A 621 -12.61 -30.22 27.69
CA GLU A 621 -13.92 -29.84 27.13
C GLU A 621 -14.27 -28.40 27.51
N SER A 622 -14.05 -28.01 28.78
CA SER A 622 -14.29 -26.63 29.24
C SER A 622 -13.43 -25.65 28.42
N ARG A 623 -12.16 -26.01 28.17
CA ARG A 623 -11.22 -25.19 27.43
C ARG A 623 -11.60 -25.05 25.96
N TYR A 624 -12.18 -26.10 25.36
CA TYR A 624 -12.74 -26.05 24.01
C TYR A 624 -13.92 -25.07 23.92
N GLN A 625 -14.87 -25.13 24.85
CA GLN A 625 -16.02 -24.21 24.90
C GLN A 625 -15.57 -22.75 25.06
N MET A 626 -14.64 -22.51 25.98
CA MET A 626 -14.00 -21.21 26.17
C MET A 626 -13.30 -20.70 24.90
N LEU A 627 -12.63 -21.58 24.16
CA LEU A 627 -11.94 -21.24 22.90
C LEU A 627 -12.93 -20.86 21.81
N VAL A 628 -14.02 -21.62 21.66
CA VAL A 628 -15.09 -21.33 20.70
C VAL A 628 -15.73 -19.98 21.02
N ALA A 629 -16.08 -19.74 22.28
CA ALA A 629 -16.68 -18.48 22.71
C ALA A 629 -15.78 -17.27 22.42
N HIS A 630 -14.48 -17.40 22.71
CA HIS A 630 -13.51 -16.32 22.52
C HIS A 630 -13.18 -16.05 21.04
N GLU A 631 -12.73 -17.08 20.32
CA GLU A 631 -12.21 -16.92 18.95
C GLU A 631 -13.33 -16.86 17.90
N VAL A 632 -14.37 -17.69 18.05
CA VAL A 632 -15.42 -17.82 17.03
C VAL A 632 -16.62 -16.93 17.37
N GLU A 633 -17.23 -17.15 18.52
CA GLU A 633 -18.48 -16.47 18.89
C GLU A 633 -18.28 -14.98 19.22
N THR A 634 -17.05 -14.51 19.44
CA THR A 634 -16.72 -13.08 19.49
C THR A 634 -16.01 -12.63 18.22
N HIS A 635 -14.74 -12.98 18.03
CA HIS A 635 -13.90 -12.35 17.01
C HIS A 635 -14.35 -12.63 15.56
N ILE A 636 -14.78 -13.86 15.26
CA ILE A 636 -15.33 -14.18 13.93
C ILE A 636 -16.72 -13.55 13.78
N PHE A 637 -17.64 -13.73 14.73
CA PHE A 637 -19.00 -13.20 14.60
C PHE A 637 -19.02 -11.68 14.41
N THR A 638 -18.23 -10.91 15.18
CA THR A 638 -18.14 -9.45 15.03
C THR A 638 -17.48 -9.05 13.71
N ALA A 639 -16.49 -9.80 13.23
CA ALA A 639 -15.89 -9.57 11.91
C ALA A 639 -16.85 -9.87 10.76
N GLU A 640 -17.69 -10.89 10.88
CA GLU A 640 -18.70 -11.26 9.89
C GLU A 640 -19.83 -10.26 9.83
N ASN A 641 -20.39 -9.87 10.98
CA ASN A 641 -21.41 -8.83 11.03
C ASN A 641 -20.86 -7.49 10.57
N GLY A 642 -19.65 -7.13 10.96
CA GLY A 642 -18.97 -5.93 10.47
C GLY A 642 -18.77 -5.92 8.95
N ALA A 643 -18.56 -7.10 8.33
CA ALA A 643 -18.49 -7.23 6.87
C ALA A 643 -19.84 -7.05 6.17
N LEU A 644 -20.94 -7.24 6.89
CA LEU A 644 -22.30 -6.99 6.38
C LEU A 644 -22.68 -5.50 6.48
N GLN A 645 -21.97 -4.69 7.25
CA GLN A 645 -22.21 -3.25 7.37
C GLN A 645 -21.74 -2.48 6.13
N PRO A 646 -22.26 -1.26 5.87
CA PRO A 646 -21.90 -0.47 4.68
C PRO A 646 -20.45 0.05 4.64
N TYR A 647 -19.72 0.00 5.76
CA TYR A 647 -18.36 0.52 5.90
C TYR A 647 -17.45 -0.55 6.52
N HIS A 648 -16.27 -0.75 5.92
CA HIS A 648 -15.23 -1.67 6.40
C HIS A 648 -14.72 -1.33 7.80
N LEU A 649 -14.90 -0.08 8.26
CA LEU A 649 -14.66 0.34 9.63
C LEU A 649 -15.26 -0.63 10.66
N PHE A 650 -16.48 -1.11 10.46
CA PHE A 650 -17.14 -2.03 11.39
C PHE A 650 -16.54 -3.45 11.35
N GLN A 651 -15.94 -3.86 10.24
CA GLN A 651 -15.20 -5.13 10.16
C GLN A 651 -13.81 -5.01 10.79
N ARG A 652 -13.13 -3.87 10.57
CA ARG A 652 -11.76 -3.61 11.03
C ARG A 652 -11.68 -3.19 12.49
N GLY A 653 -12.69 -2.46 12.99
CA GLY A 653 -12.71 -1.84 14.30
C GLY A 653 -12.83 -0.32 14.23
N THR A 654 -13.85 0.25 14.90
CA THR A 654 -13.95 1.69 15.17
C THR A 654 -12.79 2.16 16.06
N GLY A 655 -12.62 3.47 16.27
CA GLY A 655 -11.56 3.96 17.17
C GLY A 655 -11.65 3.34 18.57
N ASN A 656 -10.53 2.85 19.09
CA ASN A 656 -10.38 2.27 20.44
C ASN A 656 -11.28 1.06 20.76
N TYR A 657 -11.78 0.37 19.72
CA TYR A 657 -12.66 -0.79 19.86
C TYR A 657 -12.07 -1.98 20.63
N LEU A 658 -10.74 -2.04 20.79
CA LEU A 658 -10.03 -3.22 21.28
C LEU A 658 -10.47 -3.64 22.69
N SER A 659 -10.66 -2.69 23.62
CA SER A 659 -11.14 -3.00 24.98
C SER A 659 -12.54 -3.61 24.98
N THR A 660 -13.41 -3.17 24.07
CA THR A 660 -14.75 -3.75 23.92
C THR A 660 -14.68 -5.16 23.35
N GLN A 661 -13.87 -5.38 22.31
CA GLN A 661 -13.74 -6.71 21.68
C GLN A 661 -13.09 -7.73 22.62
N GLU A 662 -11.96 -7.40 23.23
CA GLU A 662 -11.29 -8.32 24.14
C GLU A 662 -12.12 -8.52 25.42
N GLY A 663 -12.74 -7.46 25.95
CA GLY A 663 -13.67 -7.55 27.06
C GLY A 663 -14.84 -8.49 26.78
N LEU A 664 -15.48 -8.37 25.62
CA LEU A 664 -16.58 -9.23 25.20
C LEU A 664 -16.10 -10.68 25.03
N ALA A 665 -14.90 -10.88 24.47
CA ALA A 665 -14.30 -12.19 24.33
C ALA A 665 -14.02 -12.87 25.68
N ILE A 666 -13.57 -12.11 26.68
CA ILE A 666 -13.38 -12.63 28.04
C ILE A 666 -14.72 -12.89 28.71
N TYR A 667 -15.68 -11.97 28.64
CA TYR A 667 -17.01 -12.15 29.22
C TYR A 667 -17.70 -13.41 28.68
N ASN A 668 -17.73 -13.59 27.36
CA ASN A 668 -18.29 -14.79 26.73
C ASN A 668 -17.53 -16.05 27.12
N GLN A 669 -16.21 -15.96 27.23
CA GLN A 669 -15.38 -17.08 27.65
C GLN A 669 -15.71 -17.53 29.09
N GLU A 670 -15.94 -16.60 30.02
CA GLU A 670 -16.32 -16.92 31.39
C GLU A 670 -17.73 -17.54 31.45
N ASN A 671 -18.68 -17.02 30.66
CA ASN A 671 -20.06 -17.54 30.62
C ASN A 671 -20.22 -18.82 29.78
N ALA A 672 -19.20 -19.24 29.04
CA ALA A 672 -19.23 -20.47 28.26
C ALA A 672 -19.15 -21.73 29.10
N VAL A 673 -18.70 -21.62 30.36
CA VAL A 673 -18.48 -22.74 31.27
C VAL A 673 -19.06 -22.40 32.65
N ASN A 674 -19.62 -23.39 33.34
CA ASN A 674 -20.16 -23.20 34.69
C ASN A 674 -19.08 -23.29 35.79
N GLU A 675 -17.87 -23.74 35.43
CA GLU A 675 -16.81 -24.06 36.38
C GLU A 675 -15.67 -23.03 36.30
N LEU A 676 -15.17 -22.64 37.47
CA LEU A 676 -13.98 -21.78 37.56
C LEU A 676 -12.74 -22.56 37.11
N THR A 677 -12.08 -22.02 36.09
CA THR A 677 -10.75 -22.43 35.65
C THR A 677 -9.70 -21.39 36.01
N GLU A 678 -8.42 -21.78 35.99
CA GLU A 678 -7.31 -20.85 36.21
C GLU A 678 -7.31 -19.66 35.23
N LYS A 679 -7.88 -19.84 34.03
CA LYS A 679 -7.93 -18.80 33.00
C LYS A 679 -8.76 -17.56 33.38
N HIS A 680 -9.70 -17.70 34.33
CA HIS A 680 -10.49 -16.57 34.85
C HIS A 680 -9.64 -15.55 35.62
N PHE A 681 -8.49 -15.97 36.15
CA PHE A 681 -7.65 -15.16 37.02
C PHE A 681 -6.45 -14.56 36.29
N TRP A 682 -6.09 -15.07 35.11
CA TRP A 682 -4.90 -14.61 34.39
C TRP A 682 -4.96 -13.14 33.97
N ASN A 683 -6.12 -12.64 33.57
CA ASN A 683 -6.26 -11.25 33.16
C ASN A 683 -6.06 -10.28 34.33
N ALA A 684 -6.55 -10.63 35.53
CA ALA A 684 -6.29 -9.87 36.75
C ALA A 684 -4.80 -9.91 37.14
N ALA A 685 -4.17 -11.08 37.03
CA ALA A 685 -2.72 -11.21 37.22
C ALA A 685 -1.90 -10.35 36.25
N LEU A 686 -2.34 -10.22 35.00
CA LEU A 686 -1.68 -9.36 34.01
C LEU A 686 -1.69 -7.88 34.41
N VAL A 687 -2.77 -7.37 35.02
CA VAL A 687 -2.81 -5.99 35.54
C VAL A 687 -1.73 -5.76 36.58
N ILE A 688 -1.58 -6.69 37.54
CA ILE A 688 -0.54 -6.61 38.57
C ILE A 688 0.86 -6.67 37.95
N LEU A 689 1.08 -7.52 36.95
CA LEU A 689 2.38 -7.65 36.29
C LEU A 689 2.72 -6.44 35.41
N ILE A 690 1.73 -5.80 34.78
CA ILE A 690 1.91 -4.54 34.06
C ILE A 690 2.26 -3.43 35.06
N HIS A 691 1.56 -3.34 36.18
CA HIS A 691 1.89 -2.38 37.24
C HIS A 691 3.31 -2.61 37.79
N THR A 692 3.68 -3.86 38.04
CA THR A 692 5.03 -4.22 38.46
C THR A 692 6.06 -3.79 37.41
N ALA A 693 5.78 -4.01 36.12
CA ALA A 693 6.68 -3.62 35.04
C ALA A 693 6.91 -2.09 34.96
N GLN A 694 5.95 -1.26 35.41
CA GLN A 694 6.10 0.20 35.42
C GLN A 694 7.22 0.68 36.34
N THR A 695 7.60 -0.08 37.36
CA THR A 695 8.64 0.30 38.35
C THR A 695 9.81 -0.67 38.43
N ASN A 696 9.71 -1.85 37.82
CA ASN A 696 10.67 -2.94 38.00
C ASN A 696 11.27 -3.44 36.68
N SER A 697 12.42 -4.12 36.78
CA SER A 697 13.12 -4.76 35.66
C SER A 697 12.39 -6.00 35.13
N PHE A 698 12.76 -6.46 33.93
CA PHE A 698 12.24 -7.68 33.32
C PHE A 698 12.33 -8.91 34.24
N ARG A 699 13.47 -9.12 34.89
CA ARG A 699 13.67 -10.23 35.83
C ARG A 699 12.68 -10.18 36.97
N GLN A 700 12.48 -9.00 37.58
CA GLN A 700 11.55 -8.83 38.69
C GLN A 700 10.10 -9.08 38.25
N VAL A 701 9.72 -8.68 37.04
CA VAL A 701 8.40 -9.01 36.46
C VAL A 701 8.26 -10.51 36.24
N TYR A 702 9.29 -11.16 35.73
CA TYR A 702 9.33 -12.62 35.57
C TYR A 702 9.17 -13.35 36.92
N GLU A 703 9.89 -12.92 37.95
CA GLU A 703 9.79 -13.49 39.30
C GLU A 703 8.41 -13.25 39.93
N ALA A 704 7.84 -12.05 39.75
CA ALA A 704 6.47 -11.75 40.17
C ALA A 704 5.46 -12.66 39.46
N ALA A 705 5.64 -12.91 38.15
CA ALA A 705 4.80 -13.85 37.42
C ALA A 705 4.92 -15.28 37.97
N GLN A 706 6.13 -15.74 38.30
CA GLN A 706 6.30 -17.05 38.93
C GLN A 706 5.61 -17.14 40.30
N LYS A 707 5.67 -16.07 41.12
CA LYS A 707 4.95 -16.00 42.41
C LYS A 707 3.42 -16.07 42.24
N LEU A 708 2.89 -15.59 41.12
CA LEU A 708 1.47 -15.69 40.77
C LEU A 708 1.07 -17.05 40.16
N GLY A 709 2.00 -18.02 40.09
CA GLY A 709 1.75 -19.39 39.64
C GLY A 709 2.00 -19.63 38.14
N TYR A 710 2.58 -18.67 37.41
CA TYR A 710 2.97 -18.92 36.03
C TYR A 710 4.16 -19.89 35.94
N SER A 711 4.09 -20.85 35.01
CA SER A 711 5.23 -21.72 34.70
C SER A 711 6.41 -20.89 34.17
N ARG A 712 7.63 -21.44 34.26
CA ARG A 712 8.88 -20.81 33.79
C ARG A 712 8.73 -20.14 32.41
N ASP A 713 8.26 -20.87 31.41
CA ASP A 713 8.15 -20.33 30.06
C ASP A 713 7.01 -19.30 29.94
N LYS A 714 5.88 -19.53 30.61
CA LYS A 714 4.76 -18.58 30.58
C LYS A 714 5.13 -17.27 31.29
N ALA A 715 5.86 -17.34 32.40
CA ALA A 715 6.35 -16.16 33.12
C ALA A 715 7.28 -15.31 32.23
N PHE A 716 8.18 -15.94 31.47
CA PHE A 716 9.02 -15.24 30.50
C PHE A 716 8.21 -14.59 29.39
N GLN A 717 7.22 -15.31 28.84
CA GLN A 717 6.35 -14.76 27.79
C GLN A 717 5.50 -13.59 28.29
N VAL A 718 5.03 -13.62 29.53
CA VAL A 718 4.30 -12.49 30.12
C VAL A 718 5.23 -11.31 30.36
N ALA A 719 6.42 -11.51 30.93
CA ALA A 719 7.42 -10.46 31.07
C ALA A 719 7.82 -9.85 29.72
N LEU A 720 7.96 -10.67 28.67
CA LEU A 720 8.17 -10.20 27.30
C LEU A 720 7.01 -9.35 26.81
N LYS A 721 5.76 -9.79 26.99
CA LYS A 721 4.59 -9.04 26.54
C LYS A 721 4.48 -7.68 27.22
N THR A 722 4.84 -7.58 28.51
CA THR A 722 4.77 -6.33 29.27
C THR A 722 5.99 -5.44 29.08
N LYS A 723 7.17 -5.97 28.73
CA LYS A 723 8.41 -5.17 28.54
C LYS A 723 8.80 -4.92 27.09
N ARG A 724 8.19 -5.59 26.10
CA ARG A 724 8.49 -5.34 24.68
C ARG A 724 8.15 -3.91 24.27
N GLY A 725 8.95 -3.34 23.40
CA GLY A 725 9.00 -1.93 23.07
C GLY A 725 10.12 -1.15 23.77
N LEU A 726 10.69 -1.69 24.86
CA LEU A 726 11.93 -1.20 25.47
C LEU A 726 13.13 -1.93 24.87
N GLU A 727 14.25 -1.22 24.66
CA GLU A 727 15.54 -1.83 24.28
C GLU A 727 16.26 -2.36 25.51
N ASP A 728 16.46 -1.51 26.52
CA ASP A 728 16.93 -1.94 27.84
C ASP A 728 15.74 -2.33 28.73
N THR A 729 15.62 -3.62 29.03
CA THR A 729 14.54 -4.12 29.89
C THR A 729 14.88 -4.17 31.38
N SER A 730 16.10 -3.72 31.74
CA SER A 730 16.45 -3.46 33.14
C SER A 730 15.73 -2.20 33.66
N GLU A 731 15.45 -1.27 32.75
CA GLU A 731 14.72 -0.02 33.02
C GLU A 731 13.24 -0.25 33.36
N SER A 732 12.69 0.72 34.07
CA SER A 732 11.27 0.77 34.42
C SER A 732 10.41 1.12 33.19
N GLY A 733 9.19 0.59 33.13
CA GLY A 733 8.27 0.84 32.01
C GLY A 733 7.53 -0.39 31.52
N ALA A 734 6.32 -0.17 31.00
CA ALA A 734 5.45 -1.23 30.54
C ALA A 734 4.78 -0.92 29.20
N PHE A 735 4.63 -1.94 28.37
CA PHE A 735 3.68 -1.98 27.27
C PHE A 735 2.32 -2.42 27.79
N THR A 736 1.40 -1.47 27.91
CA THR A 736 0.12 -1.59 28.61
C THR A 736 -1.01 -2.20 27.77
N LYS A 737 -0.73 -2.67 26.55
CA LYS A 737 -1.75 -3.22 25.64
C LYS A 737 -2.63 -4.28 26.29
N ASP A 738 -2.07 -5.17 27.10
CA ASP A 738 -2.84 -6.29 27.66
C ASP A 738 -3.71 -5.88 28.87
N LEU A 739 -3.80 -4.59 29.23
CA LEU A 739 -4.83 -4.07 30.15
C LEU A 739 -6.25 -4.21 29.59
N VAL A 740 -6.39 -4.16 28.26
CA VAL A 740 -7.68 -4.23 27.54
C VAL A 740 -8.49 -5.47 27.88
N TYR A 741 -7.87 -6.57 28.33
CA TYR A 741 -8.58 -7.80 28.68
C TYR A 741 -9.36 -7.66 30.00
N PHE A 742 -8.72 -7.18 31.06
CA PHE A 742 -9.37 -7.08 32.38
C PHE A 742 -10.26 -5.85 32.47
N GLN A 743 -9.75 -4.69 32.03
CA GLN A 743 -10.55 -3.45 31.97
C GLN A 743 -11.76 -3.62 31.05
N GLY A 744 -11.55 -4.23 29.88
CA GLY A 744 -12.62 -4.54 28.95
C GLY A 744 -13.66 -5.49 29.56
N HIS A 745 -13.23 -6.51 30.28
CA HIS A 745 -14.14 -7.45 30.95
C HIS A 745 -15.02 -6.74 31.97
N ASN A 746 -14.44 -5.92 32.86
CA ASN A 746 -15.21 -5.16 33.86
C ASN A 746 -16.20 -4.20 33.19
N MET A 747 -15.79 -3.54 32.10
CA MET A 747 -16.65 -2.67 31.30
C MET A 747 -17.85 -3.42 30.70
N ILE A 748 -17.65 -4.62 30.13
CA ILE A 748 -18.74 -5.43 29.56
C ILE A 748 -19.64 -5.99 30.66
N LYS A 749 -19.05 -6.44 31.77
CA LYS A 749 -19.81 -6.92 32.93
C LYS A 749 -20.75 -5.83 33.45
N HIS A 750 -20.25 -4.61 33.64
CA HIS A 750 -21.06 -3.47 34.07
C HIS A 750 -22.19 -3.13 33.07
N PHE A 751 -21.89 -3.19 31.76
CA PHE A 751 -22.90 -2.98 30.71
C PHE A 751 -24.06 -3.98 30.82
N VAL A 752 -23.78 -5.26 31.10
CA VAL A 752 -24.81 -6.30 31.28
C VAL A 752 -25.55 -6.14 32.61
N GLU A 753 -24.85 -5.79 33.69
CA GLU A 753 -25.46 -5.54 35.01
C GLU A 753 -26.46 -4.38 34.99
N GLN A 754 -26.28 -3.42 34.09
CA GLN A 754 -27.25 -2.35 33.81
C GLN A 754 -28.48 -2.81 33.00
N GLY A 755 -28.58 -4.09 32.65
CA GLY A 755 -29.70 -4.67 31.91
C GLY A 755 -29.63 -4.52 30.39
N ASN A 756 -28.47 -4.15 29.84
CA ASN A 756 -28.31 -4.02 28.38
C ASN A 756 -28.10 -5.38 27.69
N ASP A 757 -28.63 -5.52 26.47
CA ASP A 757 -28.46 -6.72 25.64
C ASP A 757 -27.07 -6.73 24.95
N LEU A 758 -26.28 -7.78 25.17
CA LEU A 758 -24.98 -8.00 24.52
C LEU A 758 -25.06 -8.01 23.00
N LYS A 759 -26.20 -8.38 22.40
CA LYS A 759 -26.39 -8.38 20.94
C LYS A 759 -26.14 -7.00 20.32
N ARG A 760 -26.33 -5.92 21.08
CA ARG A 760 -26.02 -4.55 20.63
C ARG A 760 -24.55 -4.38 20.23
N LEU A 761 -23.64 -5.14 20.85
CA LEU A 761 -22.21 -5.10 20.58
C LEU A 761 -21.78 -5.95 19.37
N TYR A 762 -22.70 -6.73 18.80
CA TYR A 762 -22.42 -7.65 17.70
C TYR A 762 -22.53 -7.02 16.32
N ILE A 763 -22.98 -5.77 16.18
CA ILE A 763 -23.09 -5.09 14.86
C ILE A 763 -21.75 -5.03 14.09
N GLY A 764 -20.64 -5.13 14.81
CA GLY A 764 -19.28 -5.17 14.26
C GLY A 764 -18.26 -5.06 15.38
N LYS A 765 -17.03 -4.68 15.03
CA LYS A 765 -15.98 -4.31 15.97
C LYS A 765 -16.14 -2.85 16.35
N ILE A 766 -16.84 -2.61 17.45
CA ILE A 766 -17.16 -1.26 17.92
C ILE A 766 -16.53 -0.97 19.29
N ASN A 767 -16.44 0.30 19.63
CA ASN A 767 -16.14 0.79 20.96
C ASN A 767 -17.45 1.02 21.72
N LEU A 768 -17.59 0.45 22.92
CA LEU A 768 -18.79 0.53 23.75
C LEU A 768 -19.19 1.99 24.03
N ALA A 769 -18.22 2.88 24.26
CA ALA A 769 -18.48 4.30 24.52
C ALA A 769 -19.14 5.03 23.33
N ASP A 770 -19.09 4.44 22.14
CA ASP A 770 -19.68 4.97 20.91
C ASP A 770 -21.00 4.27 20.55
N LEU A 771 -21.44 3.27 21.30
CA LEU A 771 -22.59 2.42 20.98
C LEU A 771 -23.86 3.25 20.70
N GLU A 772 -24.24 4.11 21.64
CA GLU A 772 -25.44 4.95 21.51
C GLU A 772 -25.38 5.85 20.27
N LYS A 773 -24.19 6.38 19.94
CA LYS A 773 -24.01 7.18 18.72
C LYS A 773 -24.12 6.32 17.48
N ILE A 774 -23.51 5.15 17.49
CA ILE A 774 -23.53 4.21 16.36
C ILE A 774 -24.97 3.81 16.05
N GLU A 775 -25.79 3.51 17.05
CA GLU A 775 -27.20 3.10 16.86
C GLU A 775 -28.08 4.18 16.22
N THR A 776 -27.69 5.45 16.25
CA THR A 776 -28.38 6.52 15.51
C THR A 776 -28.15 6.48 13.99
N LEU A 777 -27.21 5.66 13.50
CA LEU A 777 -26.89 5.58 12.07
C LEU A 777 -28.00 4.84 11.30
N PRO A 778 -28.65 5.48 10.31
CA PRO A 778 -29.87 4.96 9.68
C PRO A 778 -29.65 3.75 8.75
N PHE A 779 -28.39 3.40 8.46
CA PHE A 779 -28.02 2.36 7.50
C PHE A 779 -27.51 1.07 8.16
N LEU A 780 -27.49 1.00 9.49
CA LEU A 780 -27.00 -0.17 10.19
C LEU A 780 -27.89 -1.39 9.95
N ARG A 781 -27.23 -2.53 9.78
CA ARG A 781 -27.92 -3.82 9.70
C ARG A 781 -27.85 -4.51 11.04
N ALA A 782 -28.94 -5.16 11.43
CA ALA A 782 -28.98 -6.01 12.61
C ALA A 782 -27.90 -7.12 12.52
N PRO A 783 -27.28 -7.50 13.65
CA PRO A 783 -26.27 -8.55 13.65
C PRO A 783 -26.89 -9.90 13.26
N LYS A 784 -26.26 -10.61 12.32
CA LYS A 784 -26.67 -11.96 11.92
C LYS A 784 -26.16 -13.01 12.91
N TYR A 785 -24.93 -12.84 13.38
CA TYR A 785 -24.26 -13.77 14.29
C TYR A 785 -24.11 -13.15 15.67
N PHE A 786 -24.50 -13.85 16.73
CA PHE A 786 -24.28 -13.41 18.09
C PHE A 786 -24.16 -14.63 19.00
N THR A 787 -23.55 -14.42 20.16
CA THR A 787 -23.42 -15.47 21.16
C THR A 787 -24.78 -15.92 21.69
N LYS A 788 -24.83 -17.12 22.26
CA LYS A 788 -26.02 -17.67 22.93
C LYS A 788 -26.19 -17.20 24.37
N PHE A 789 -25.19 -16.50 24.92
CA PHE A 789 -25.12 -16.03 26.31
C PHE A 789 -25.74 -14.65 26.48
#